data_AF-A0AB38B7N6-F1
#
_entry.id   AF-A0AB38B7N6-F1
#
_cell.length_a   1.000
_cell.length_b   1.000
_cell.length_c   1.000
_cell.angle_alpha   90.00
_cell.angle_beta   90.00
_cell.angle_gamma   90.00
#
_symmetry.space_group_name_H-M   'P 1'
#
loop_
_entity.id
_entity.type
_entity.pdbx_description
1 polymer ?
#
loop_
_entity_poly.entity_id
_entity_poly.type
_entity_poly.pdbx_seq_one_letter_code
_entity_poly.pdbx_strand_id
1 'polypeptide(L)'
;MSRDTGGGSVKRPRALERARVGWPRPLQELKDLLYEVYLAAGMPSLDEIAKDVAADDGLQGSPSRDTVRRCISDPVLPPGQADVVSIAEVLARRAAWDRQELAGRVRGLWVAARMATGAGQLIGEFDDRLVLDDLGVHRALDAGADCERLGALPVYVPREFDNRLNAVVAAAVAGQSGIAALVGGSSTGKTRALWEATRRLPDTWRLWHPLTPTAALAELPDIAPRTVVWLNEAQHYLSPDQLGEHVSAGLQNLLRDPARGPVLVLATLWPGHWQTLTTRLEDRHPQARALISGHKIDVPEAFTRTDLVALADTAGNDARLQEAAERAHAAQITQYLAGVPVLTDRYHIAPGATRALIHAAMDARRLGASPHIPLAWLADAAPGYLTEAKWNATGDDWLAQALDYVTQECNGIPGILTPVKTISRNQRNRRSAVGSSPAAGQPARDMPGPQYQLADYLDQHGRLHRADQIPPIDFWTAAANHAHPADLAALSAAASKRGLYRDAAQLRKRASHSEPWAAAQLLRQFHRMRSTDRRPAHWVVDQVPLEEPDKVVQLLAALRDVGASQQVTDLLARDPAASVTVDDAYAVGRLLKALSEVAAHEQTAALAERAARHIHPDDPSHVVLLLETMREIGCHKQVAVILTGDPAARVTVEDYFAVGRLLKALSEVAAHEQTAALAERAARHFPLNDPHHAIWLMESMREVGAYEQAAALAERAARHAPLDSEGSASFMLQSLRKSGAYTQAARLAERAAAQNALANPADVTWLLDRLLRSKSYEQTAALLERDPAAHVTLDNHDALAKLLKKLRAAGAHEQAAALEERVATHVIVASARYMSPLVERLRKSGVLERVTTLLARDPAPHVALRDPFAVRQLLEELGKLQKNEQIEALTDWAVSHINLDSPSAVGWFLVDLWEVGAHDHAVALAERAARHLIPDDWEGVVRLLNHMRKIQTHEQATALAQRASAHMALHHPFDVSILLGKLWDTGSHELAAVVAAGAAAHIPASSTGAVSVLLDRMASVGARKEAAALAERAAPYTALDDPHAVASLLERLSKWGYHQQTTVLLSRDPASHVDLHDSQAVYRLWVRLQEVGAHEQATRLAERLPAAGHFDLYIQMLNHGQRFTYGREPDGSAAAPWTWEDLE
;
A
#
# COMPACT_ATOMS: atom_id res chain seq x y z
N MET A 1 -57.04 -49.07 83.14
CA MET A 1 -58.24 -48.20 83.05
C MET A 1 -57.82 -46.75 83.27
N SER A 2 -58.46 -45.85 82.52
CA SER A 2 -58.45 -44.39 82.59
C SER A 2 -57.28 -43.58 82.02
N ARG A 3 -57.70 -42.57 81.23
CA ARG A 3 -56.99 -41.57 80.43
C ARG A 3 -56.63 -40.35 81.28
N ASP A 4 -55.60 -39.57 80.86
CA ASP A 4 -55.87 -38.17 80.49
C ASP A 4 -54.78 -37.48 79.62
N THR A 5 -55.29 -36.82 78.59
CA THR A 5 -54.89 -35.61 77.84
C THR A 5 -53.49 -35.40 77.25
N GLY A 6 -53.47 -35.46 75.92
CA GLY A 6 -52.50 -34.85 75.01
C GLY A 6 -52.38 -33.32 75.10
N GLY A 7 -51.15 -32.86 74.91
CA GLY A 7 -50.78 -31.48 74.61
C GLY A 7 -49.79 -31.48 73.45
N GLY A 8 -50.30 -31.59 72.22
CA GLY A 8 -49.47 -31.53 71.00
C GLY A 8 -49.12 -30.09 70.68
N SER A 9 -47.83 -29.73 70.78
CA SER A 9 -47.36 -28.41 70.36
C SER A 9 -47.56 -28.26 68.83
N VAL A 10 -48.45 -27.36 68.43
CA VAL A 10 -48.64 -26.97 67.03
C VAL A 10 -47.38 -26.22 66.56
N LYS A 11 -46.48 -26.90 65.85
CA LYS A 11 -45.41 -26.24 65.10
C LYS A 11 -46.07 -25.39 64.02
N ARG A 12 -45.92 -24.05 64.08
CA ARG A 12 -46.32 -23.16 62.99
C ARG A 12 -45.62 -23.60 61.69
N PRO A 13 -46.35 -23.85 60.58
CA PRO A 13 -45.73 -24.20 59.31
C PRO A 13 -44.83 -23.07 58.82
N ARG A 14 -43.69 -23.43 58.23
CA ARG A 14 -42.73 -22.47 57.64
C ARG A 14 -43.36 -21.89 56.38
N ALA A 15 -43.49 -20.56 56.32
CA ALA A 15 -44.07 -19.87 55.18
C ALA A 15 -43.27 -20.14 53.90
N LEU A 16 -43.98 -20.23 52.78
CA LEU A 16 -43.37 -20.28 51.45
C LEU A 16 -42.63 -18.97 51.15
N GLU A 17 -41.53 -19.07 50.40
CA GLU A 17 -40.81 -17.89 49.91
C GLU A 17 -41.56 -17.26 48.72
N ARG A 18 -41.63 -15.93 48.69
CA ARG A 18 -42.19 -15.18 47.57
C ARG A 18 -41.29 -15.34 46.35
N ALA A 19 -41.85 -15.76 45.22
CA ALA A 19 -41.12 -15.81 43.95
C ALA A 19 -40.64 -14.42 43.54
N ARG A 20 -39.37 -14.27 43.17
CA ARG A 20 -38.83 -13.04 42.60
C ARG A 20 -38.82 -13.15 41.09
N VAL A 21 -39.77 -12.50 40.42
CA VAL A 21 -39.89 -12.46 38.97
C VAL A 21 -39.63 -11.04 38.49
N GLY A 22 -38.64 -10.86 37.61
CA GLY A 22 -38.39 -9.56 36.97
C GLY A 22 -39.18 -9.39 35.66
N TRP A 23 -39.35 -10.46 34.89
CA TRP A 23 -40.03 -10.44 33.60
C TRP A 23 -40.64 -11.81 33.27
N PRO A 24 -41.76 -11.89 32.54
CA PRO A 24 -42.59 -10.78 32.07
C PRO A 24 -43.44 -10.17 33.18
N ARG A 25 -43.82 -8.89 33.04
CA ARG A 25 -44.62 -8.18 34.06
C ARG A 25 -45.92 -8.93 34.45
N PRO A 26 -46.69 -9.51 33.52
CA PRO A 26 -47.84 -10.33 33.88
C PRO A 26 -47.50 -11.56 34.74
N LEU A 27 -46.31 -12.15 34.61
CA LEU A 27 -45.89 -13.26 35.46
C LEU A 27 -45.55 -12.77 36.87
N GLN A 28 -44.91 -11.61 36.99
CA GLN A 28 -44.66 -10.98 38.29
C GLN A 28 -45.99 -10.69 39.01
N GLU A 29 -46.94 -10.06 38.32
CA GLU A 29 -48.28 -9.79 38.84
C GLU A 29 -49.02 -11.08 39.21
N LEU A 30 -48.88 -12.15 38.40
CA LEU A 30 -49.45 -13.47 38.71
C LEU A 30 -48.88 -14.05 40.01
N LYS A 31 -47.55 -14.05 40.16
CA LYS A 31 -46.87 -14.63 41.33
C LYS A 31 -47.14 -13.82 42.59
N ASP A 32 -47.16 -12.49 42.47
CA ASP A 32 -47.50 -11.60 43.57
C ASP A 32 -48.94 -11.81 44.04
N LEU A 33 -49.89 -11.91 43.11
CA LEU A 33 -51.28 -12.19 43.40
C LEU A 33 -51.48 -13.56 44.08
N LEU A 34 -50.77 -14.60 43.60
CA LEU A 34 -50.80 -15.94 44.22
C LEU A 34 -50.17 -15.95 45.62
N TYR A 35 -49.11 -15.18 45.83
CA TYR A 35 -48.47 -15.07 47.14
C TYR A 35 -49.32 -14.25 48.12
N GLU A 36 -49.98 -13.19 47.64
CA GLU A 36 -50.89 -12.37 48.43
C GLU A 36 -52.09 -13.19 48.94
N VAL A 37 -52.77 -13.93 48.05
CA VAL A 37 -53.88 -14.79 48.46
C VAL A 37 -53.41 -15.94 49.35
N TYR A 38 -52.19 -16.44 49.17
CA TYR A 38 -51.58 -17.44 50.06
C TYR A 38 -51.38 -16.91 51.49
N LEU A 39 -50.91 -15.66 51.63
CA LEU A 39 -50.79 -14.99 52.93
C LEU A 39 -52.17 -14.77 53.56
N ALA A 40 -53.14 -14.27 52.78
CA ALA A 40 -54.51 -14.03 53.22
C ALA A 40 -55.23 -15.33 53.66
N ALA A 41 -54.92 -16.46 53.02
CA ALA A 41 -55.44 -17.79 53.35
C ALA A 41 -54.86 -18.40 54.65
N GLY A 42 -53.99 -17.67 55.36
CA GLY A 42 -53.38 -18.14 56.61
C GLY A 42 -52.17 -19.05 56.43
N MET A 43 -51.48 -18.96 55.28
CA MET A 43 -50.27 -19.74 54.95
C MET A 43 -50.44 -21.26 55.11
N PRO A 44 -51.43 -21.87 54.44
CA PRO A 44 -51.64 -23.32 54.50
C PRO A 44 -50.42 -24.10 54.00
N SER A 45 -50.20 -25.29 54.53
CA SER A 45 -49.12 -26.17 54.05
C SER A 45 -49.37 -26.65 52.62
N LEU A 46 -48.31 -27.01 51.91
CA LEU A 46 -48.42 -27.52 50.53
C LEU A 46 -49.36 -28.73 50.42
N ASP A 47 -49.34 -29.60 51.42
CA ASP A 47 -50.17 -30.80 51.49
C ASP A 47 -51.64 -30.47 51.77
N GLU A 48 -51.92 -29.43 52.55
CA GLU A 48 -53.28 -28.93 52.77
C GLU A 48 -53.87 -28.32 51.49
N ILE A 49 -53.10 -27.53 50.75
CA ILE A 49 -53.56 -26.95 49.47
C ILE A 49 -53.85 -28.07 48.46
N ALA A 50 -52.93 -29.03 48.29
CA ALA A 50 -53.12 -30.15 47.36
C ALA A 50 -54.33 -31.01 47.73
N LYS A 51 -54.52 -31.27 49.04
CA LYS A 51 -55.68 -32.03 49.54
C LYS A 51 -56.99 -31.30 49.33
N ASP A 52 -57.04 -29.99 49.56
CA ASP A 52 -58.24 -29.18 49.36
C ASP A 52 -58.63 -29.11 47.87
N VAL A 53 -57.65 -29.05 46.97
CA VAL A 53 -57.93 -29.13 45.52
C VAL A 53 -58.47 -30.50 45.16
N ALA A 54 -57.86 -31.58 45.68
CA ALA A 54 -58.31 -32.95 45.42
C ALA A 54 -59.68 -33.30 46.03
N ALA A 55 -60.14 -32.55 47.03
CA ALA A 55 -61.45 -32.73 47.67
C ALA A 55 -62.58 -31.96 46.95
N ASP A 56 -62.26 -31.19 45.91
CA ASP A 56 -63.24 -30.40 45.16
C ASP A 56 -63.34 -30.88 43.71
N ASP A 57 -64.34 -31.73 43.46
CA ASP A 57 -64.63 -32.32 42.16
C ASP A 57 -65.00 -31.28 41.06
N GLY A 58 -65.23 -30.02 41.43
CA GLY A 58 -65.53 -28.93 40.51
C GLY A 58 -64.29 -28.23 39.93
N LEU A 59 -63.09 -28.52 40.44
CA LEU A 59 -61.84 -27.90 39.98
C LEU A 59 -61.22 -28.68 38.81
N GLN A 60 -60.61 -27.97 37.87
CA GLN A 60 -60.07 -28.58 36.64
C GLN A 60 -58.62 -29.08 36.76
N GLY A 61 -57.88 -28.67 37.79
CA GLY A 61 -56.48 -29.05 38.02
C GLY A 61 -56.34 -30.02 39.19
N SER A 62 -55.27 -30.82 39.18
CA SER A 62 -54.95 -31.81 40.22
C SER A 62 -53.47 -31.69 40.63
N PRO A 63 -53.08 -30.55 41.22
CA PRO A 63 -51.69 -30.23 41.48
C PRO A 63 -51.09 -31.15 42.55
N SER A 64 -49.93 -31.70 42.27
CA SER A 64 -49.10 -32.34 43.29
C SER A 64 -48.56 -31.30 44.28
N ARG A 65 -48.08 -31.76 45.45
CA ARG A 65 -47.36 -30.92 46.43
C ARG A 65 -46.25 -30.07 45.78
N ASP A 66 -45.49 -30.67 44.86
CA ASP A 66 -44.43 -29.98 44.13
C ASP A 66 -44.98 -28.97 43.11
N THR A 67 -46.12 -29.27 42.48
CA THR A 67 -46.83 -28.34 41.58
C THR A 67 -47.29 -27.11 42.36
N VAL A 68 -47.86 -27.29 43.56
CA VAL A 68 -48.26 -26.17 44.44
C VAL A 68 -47.07 -25.29 44.78
N ARG A 69 -45.94 -25.90 45.17
CA ARG A 69 -44.69 -25.16 45.46
C ARG A 69 -44.22 -24.37 44.23
N ARG A 70 -44.23 -24.97 43.05
CA ARG A 70 -43.83 -24.29 41.80
C ARG A 70 -44.77 -23.15 41.42
N CYS A 71 -46.07 -23.31 41.65
CA CYS A 71 -47.03 -22.26 41.35
C CYS A 71 -46.81 -20.99 42.18
N ILE A 72 -46.52 -21.14 43.47
CA ILE A 72 -46.43 -20.02 44.43
C ILE A 72 -45.00 -19.47 44.57
N SER A 73 -43.98 -20.33 44.64
CA SER A 73 -42.61 -19.92 45.04
C SER A 73 -41.55 -19.99 43.95
N ASP A 74 -41.77 -20.73 42.87
CA ASP A 74 -40.81 -20.82 41.76
C ASP A 74 -40.99 -19.63 40.80
N PRO A 75 -39.94 -18.91 40.38
CA PRO A 75 -40.05 -17.78 39.47
C PRO A 75 -40.47 -18.13 38.04
N VAL A 76 -40.62 -19.42 37.70
CA VAL A 76 -41.02 -19.85 36.35
C VAL A 76 -42.55 -19.86 36.19
N LEU A 77 -43.02 -19.55 34.97
CA LEU A 77 -44.42 -19.71 34.59
C LEU A 77 -44.85 -21.17 34.77
N PRO A 78 -45.90 -21.47 35.56
CA PRO A 78 -46.32 -22.85 35.76
C PRO A 78 -46.82 -23.48 34.44
N PRO A 79 -46.49 -24.77 34.18
CA PRO A 79 -46.77 -25.40 32.89
C PRO A 79 -48.27 -25.60 32.60
N GLY A 80 -49.09 -25.84 33.64
CA GLY A 80 -50.53 -26.07 33.52
C GLY A 80 -51.34 -24.90 34.08
N GLN A 81 -52.11 -24.22 33.22
CA GLN A 81 -53.00 -23.14 33.66
C GLN A 81 -54.09 -23.63 34.64
N ALA A 82 -54.62 -24.84 34.41
CA ALA A 82 -55.68 -25.42 35.24
C ALA A 82 -55.24 -25.64 36.69
N ASP A 83 -53.99 -26.06 36.92
CA ASP A 83 -53.43 -26.25 38.25
C ASP A 83 -53.29 -24.92 39.01
N VAL A 84 -52.81 -23.86 38.35
CA VAL A 84 -52.65 -22.53 38.95
C VAL A 84 -54.00 -21.94 39.35
N VAL A 85 -55.00 -22.07 38.47
CA VAL A 85 -56.36 -21.58 38.72
C VAL A 85 -57.00 -22.36 39.89
N SER A 86 -56.84 -23.69 39.92
CA SER A 86 -57.41 -24.52 40.99
C SER A 86 -56.78 -24.21 42.36
N ILE A 87 -55.47 -23.96 42.40
CA ILE A 87 -54.78 -23.48 43.60
C ILE A 87 -55.32 -22.12 44.04
N ALA A 88 -55.49 -21.18 43.11
CA ALA A 88 -56.02 -19.85 43.41
C ALA A 88 -57.45 -19.91 43.97
N GLU A 89 -58.33 -20.75 43.42
CA GLU A 89 -59.71 -20.90 43.89
C GLU A 89 -59.80 -21.50 45.30
N VAL A 90 -58.93 -22.46 45.65
CA VAL A 90 -58.83 -23.01 47.01
C VAL A 90 -58.29 -21.98 47.99
N LEU A 91 -57.25 -21.22 47.60
CA LEU A 91 -56.70 -20.16 48.44
C LEU A 91 -57.70 -19.02 48.63
N ALA A 92 -58.45 -18.63 47.59
CA ALA A 92 -59.52 -17.65 47.68
C ALA A 92 -60.60 -18.09 48.66
N ARG A 93 -61.00 -19.37 48.63
CA ARG A 93 -61.97 -19.91 49.59
C ARG A 93 -61.50 -19.78 51.03
N ARG A 94 -60.23 -20.13 51.31
CA ARG A 94 -59.63 -19.99 52.64
C ARG A 94 -59.49 -18.53 53.07
N ALA A 95 -59.19 -17.63 52.14
CA ALA A 95 -59.05 -16.20 52.37
C ALA A 95 -60.38 -15.42 52.40
N ALA A 96 -61.52 -16.08 52.12
CA ALA A 96 -62.82 -15.47 51.91
C ALA A 96 -62.86 -14.42 50.78
N TRP A 97 -62.09 -14.64 49.71
CA TRP A 97 -62.08 -13.84 48.49
C TRP A 97 -63.05 -14.40 47.43
N ASP A 98 -63.43 -13.57 46.45
CA ASP A 98 -64.23 -14.02 45.32
C ASP A 98 -63.44 -15.01 44.44
N ARG A 99 -63.93 -16.24 44.35
CA ARG A 99 -63.28 -17.32 43.59
C ARG A 99 -63.28 -17.08 42.09
N GLN A 100 -64.40 -16.60 41.52
CA GLN A 100 -64.53 -16.43 40.08
C GLN A 100 -63.71 -15.24 39.58
N GLU A 101 -63.70 -14.14 40.35
CA GLU A 101 -62.89 -12.96 40.03
C GLU A 101 -61.39 -13.30 40.06
N LEU A 102 -60.91 -13.95 41.12
CA LEU A 102 -59.50 -14.34 41.23
C LEU A 102 -59.10 -15.34 40.13
N ALA A 103 -59.94 -16.34 39.87
CA ALA A 103 -59.70 -17.32 38.80
C ALA A 103 -59.61 -16.65 37.42
N GLY A 104 -60.46 -15.66 37.14
CA GLY A 104 -60.43 -14.86 35.91
C GLY A 104 -59.12 -14.08 35.76
N ARG A 105 -58.70 -13.36 36.82
CA ARG A 105 -57.44 -12.58 36.82
C ARG A 105 -56.21 -13.48 36.67
N VAL A 106 -56.13 -14.57 37.43
CA VAL A 106 -55.04 -15.56 37.34
C VAL A 106 -54.94 -16.15 35.93
N ARG A 107 -56.08 -16.51 35.31
CA ARG A 107 -56.12 -17.02 33.95
C ARG A 107 -55.60 -15.99 32.94
N GLY A 108 -56.07 -14.75 33.02
CA GLY A 108 -55.65 -13.65 32.16
C GLY A 108 -54.16 -13.36 32.26
N LEU A 109 -53.63 -13.25 33.49
CA LEU A 109 -52.22 -13.01 33.73
C LEU A 109 -51.33 -14.17 33.26
N TRP A 110 -51.78 -15.43 33.41
CA TRP A 110 -51.05 -16.59 32.89
C TRP A 110 -50.97 -16.59 31.35
N VAL A 111 -52.07 -16.25 30.65
CA VAL A 111 -52.06 -16.14 29.18
C VAL A 111 -51.15 -15.00 28.73
N ALA A 112 -51.29 -13.82 29.35
CA ALA A 112 -50.44 -12.66 29.03
C ALA A 112 -48.96 -12.95 29.27
N ALA A 113 -48.62 -13.65 30.36
CA ALA A 113 -47.26 -14.09 30.65
C ALA A 113 -46.73 -15.09 29.61
N ARG A 114 -47.57 -16.02 29.13
CA ARG A 114 -47.19 -17.01 28.11
C ARG A 114 -46.96 -16.38 26.73
N MET A 115 -47.70 -15.32 26.40
CA MET A 115 -47.61 -14.64 25.11
C MET A 115 -46.52 -13.56 25.06
N ALA A 116 -45.88 -13.25 26.20
CA ALA A 116 -44.85 -12.23 26.26
C ALA A 116 -43.58 -12.68 25.50
N THR A 117 -43.16 -11.89 24.52
CA THR A 117 -41.96 -12.14 23.70
C THR A 117 -40.76 -11.30 24.10
N GLY A 118 -41.01 -10.10 24.65
CA GLY A 118 -40.00 -9.11 25.03
C GLY A 118 -39.72 -8.14 23.89
N ALA A 119 -39.30 -6.92 24.24
CA ALA A 119 -39.00 -5.89 23.24
C ALA A 119 -37.75 -6.25 22.40
N GLY A 120 -37.73 -5.82 21.14
CA GLY A 120 -36.63 -6.07 20.20
C GLY A 120 -36.71 -7.39 19.43
N GLN A 121 -35.83 -7.53 18.45
CA GLN A 121 -35.71 -8.69 17.55
C GLN A 121 -34.52 -9.56 17.95
N LEU A 122 -34.48 -10.83 17.52
CA LEU A 122 -33.32 -11.67 17.81
C LEU A 122 -32.11 -11.20 16.99
N ILE A 123 -30.92 -11.22 17.58
CA ILE A 123 -29.70 -10.76 16.90
C ILE A 123 -29.46 -11.56 15.60
N GLY A 124 -29.79 -12.85 15.58
CA GLY A 124 -29.67 -13.70 14.39
C GLY A 124 -30.61 -13.34 13.23
N GLU A 125 -31.57 -12.43 13.43
CA GLU A 125 -32.51 -11.97 12.38
C GLU A 125 -32.01 -10.72 11.64
N PHE A 126 -30.95 -10.07 12.12
CA PHE A 126 -30.37 -8.88 11.49
C PHE A 126 -29.39 -9.26 10.37
N ASP A 127 -29.62 -8.76 9.17
CA ASP A 127 -28.68 -8.78 8.06
C ASP A 127 -27.96 -7.43 7.88
N ASP A 128 -26.96 -7.37 6.99
CA ASP A 128 -26.20 -6.14 6.77
C ASP A 128 -27.06 -4.96 6.26
N ARG A 129 -28.22 -5.22 5.62
CA ARG A 129 -29.12 -4.16 5.12
C ARG A 129 -29.91 -3.54 6.27
N LEU A 130 -30.51 -4.36 7.12
CA LEU A 130 -31.19 -3.91 8.33
C LEU A 130 -30.25 -3.12 9.24
N VAL A 131 -28.97 -3.53 9.34
CA VAL A 131 -27.97 -2.79 10.12
C VAL A 131 -27.69 -1.40 9.55
N LEU A 132 -27.60 -1.27 8.23
CA LEU A 132 -27.38 0.00 7.54
C LEU A 132 -28.58 0.94 7.68
N ASP A 133 -29.79 0.40 7.57
CA ASP A 133 -31.02 1.20 7.53
C ASP A 133 -31.56 1.53 8.94
N ASP A 134 -31.47 0.59 9.90
CA ASP A 134 -32.15 0.70 11.21
C ASP A 134 -31.23 0.98 12.40
N LEU A 135 -29.93 0.70 12.32
CA LEU A 135 -29.00 0.85 13.45
C LEU A 135 -28.06 2.06 13.33
N GLY A 136 -28.14 2.81 12.23
CA GLY A 136 -27.34 4.03 12.00
C GLY A 136 -25.87 3.75 11.67
N VAL A 137 -25.54 2.56 11.16
CA VAL A 137 -24.23 2.28 10.58
C VAL A 137 -24.15 2.91 9.19
N HIS A 138 -23.15 3.75 8.95
CA HIS A 138 -23.02 4.40 7.64
C HIS A 138 -22.60 3.42 6.54
N ARG A 139 -23.16 3.62 5.35
CA ARG A 139 -22.67 2.99 4.11
C ARG A 139 -21.24 3.43 3.86
N ALA A 140 -20.40 2.49 3.46
CA ALA A 140 -19.04 2.77 3.03
C ALA A 140 -18.97 2.98 1.52
N LEU A 141 -17.79 3.36 1.02
CA LEU A 141 -17.46 3.38 -0.41
C LEU A 141 -18.00 2.16 -1.15
N ASP A 142 -18.69 2.39 -2.27
CA ASP A 142 -19.21 1.32 -3.10
C ASP A 142 -18.07 0.66 -3.89
N ALA A 143 -17.96 -0.67 -3.82
CA ALA A 143 -16.96 -1.45 -4.55
C ALA A 143 -17.39 -1.73 -6.01
N GLY A 144 -18.48 -1.13 -6.47
CA GLY A 144 -18.99 -1.32 -7.83
C GLY A 144 -19.40 -2.78 -8.08
N ALA A 145 -18.90 -3.37 -9.17
CA ALA A 145 -19.24 -4.74 -9.58
C ALA A 145 -18.85 -5.83 -8.55
N ASP A 146 -17.99 -5.52 -7.58
CA ASP A 146 -17.57 -6.43 -6.51
C ASP A 146 -18.49 -6.41 -5.27
N CYS A 147 -19.56 -5.59 -5.26
CA CYS A 147 -20.45 -5.47 -4.10
C CYS A 147 -21.15 -6.79 -3.73
N GLU A 148 -21.47 -7.64 -4.71
CA GLU A 148 -22.06 -8.97 -4.45
C GLU A 148 -21.06 -9.94 -3.81
N ARG A 149 -19.76 -9.77 -4.06
CA ARG A 149 -18.68 -10.61 -3.53
C ARG A 149 -18.22 -10.16 -2.14
N LEU A 150 -18.13 -8.84 -1.92
CA LEU A 150 -17.54 -8.24 -0.71
C LEU A 150 -18.55 -7.94 0.40
N GLY A 151 -19.85 -7.99 0.11
CA GLY A 151 -20.90 -7.67 1.08
C GLY A 151 -21.09 -6.16 1.29
N ALA A 152 -22.21 -5.79 1.91
CA ALA A 152 -22.62 -4.38 2.04
C ALA A 152 -21.76 -3.57 3.02
N LEU A 153 -21.14 -4.24 4.01
CA LEU A 153 -20.27 -3.60 4.99
C LEU A 153 -18.81 -4.01 4.78
N PRO A 154 -17.84 -3.08 4.89
CA PRO A 154 -16.42 -3.43 4.91
C PRO A 154 -16.09 -4.40 6.04
N VAL A 155 -15.07 -5.23 5.79
CA VAL A 155 -14.47 -6.06 6.83
C VAL A 155 -14.11 -5.18 8.03
N TYR A 156 -14.50 -5.60 9.22
CA TYR A 156 -14.23 -4.82 10.43
C TYR A 156 -12.75 -4.93 10.81
N VAL A 157 -12.09 -3.78 11.00
CA VAL A 157 -10.71 -3.70 11.47
C VAL A 157 -10.74 -3.55 13.00
N PRO A 158 -10.26 -4.55 13.76
CA PRO A 158 -10.21 -4.45 15.22
C PRO A 158 -9.32 -3.30 15.67
N ARG A 159 -9.78 -2.53 16.65
CA ARG A 159 -9.05 -1.39 17.24
C ARG A 159 -8.80 -1.60 18.72
N GLU A 160 -7.81 -0.89 19.26
CA GLU A 160 -7.40 -1.05 20.66
C GLU A 160 -8.57 -0.91 21.67
N PHE A 161 -9.49 0.03 21.45
CA PHE A 161 -10.63 0.27 22.35
C PHE A 161 -11.63 -0.90 22.37
N ASP A 162 -11.64 -1.76 21.34
CA ASP A 162 -12.53 -2.91 21.26
C ASP A 162 -12.27 -3.90 22.40
N ASN A 163 -11.04 -3.96 22.93
CA ASN A 163 -10.72 -4.80 24.08
C ASN A 163 -11.58 -4.45 25.30
N ARG A 164 -11.82 -3.16 25.55
CA ARG A 164 -12.66 -2.69 26.66
C ARG A 164 -14.13 -2.97 26.39
N LEU A 165 -14.59 -2.79 25.16
CA LEU A 165 -15.96 -3.11 24.76
C LEU A 165 -16.23 -4.61 24.88
N ASN A 166 -15.29 -5.44 24.43
CA ASN A 166 -15.36 -6.91 24.51
C ASN A 166 -15.39 -7.42 25.95
N ALA A 167 -14.70 -6.76 26.88
CA ALA A 167 -14.77 -7.11 28.29
C ALA A 167 -16.19 -6.93 28.86
N VAL A 168 -16.90 -5.87 28.46
CA VAL A 168 -18.30 -5.62 28.88
C VAL A 168 -19.24 -6.67 28.25
N VAL A 169 -19.05 -6.99 26.97
CA VAL A 169 -19.83 -8.05 26.30
C VAL A 169 -19.59 -9.41 26.93
N ALA A 170 -18.34 -9.77 27.23
CA ALA A 170 -18.00 -11.03 27.88
C ALA A 170 -18.64 -11.16 29.28
N ALA A 171 -18.69 -10.07 30.04
CA ALA A 171 -19.41 -10.04 31.32
C ALA A 171 -20.92 -10.27 31.14
N ALA A 172 -21.52 -9.71 30.09
CA ALA A 172 -22.92 -9.93 29.73
C ALA A 172 -23.21 -11.39 29.38
N VAL A 173 -22.34 -12.03 28.59
CA VAL A 173 -22.41 -13.47 28.29
C VAL A 173 -22.30 -14.31 29.57
N ALA A 174 -21.46 -13.88 30.53
CA ALA A 174 -21.32 -14.53 31.83
C ALA A 174 -22.50 -14.28 32.80
N GLY A 175 -23.54 -13.56 32.37
CA GLY A 175 -24.77 -13.34 33.14
C GLY A 175 -24.83 -12.03 33.93
N GLN A 176 -23.90 -11.09 33.69
CA GLN A 176 -23.89 -9.78 34.37
C GLN A 176 -24.49 -8.69 33.49
N SER A 177 -25.42 -7.89 34.02
CA SER A 177 -25.87 -6.69 33.31
C SER A 177 -24.75 -5.65 33.24
N GLY A 178 -24.66 -4.93 32.12
CA GLY A 178 -23.56 -3.98 31.89
C GLY A 178 -23.94 -2.85 30.94
N ILE A 179 -23.11 -1.81 30.94
CA ILE A 179 -23.25 -0.65 30.05
C ILE A 179 -21.89 -0.24 29.47
N ALA A 180 -21.88 0.13 28.19
CA ALA A 180 -20.74 0.73 27.52
C ALA A 180 -21.17 1.97 26.73
N ALA A 181 -20.51 3.10 26.95
CA ALA A 181 -20.73 4.34 26.21
C ALA A 181 -19.49 4.69 25.37
N LEU A 182 -19.56 4.48 24.06
CA LEU A 182 -18.52 4.88 23.12
C LEU A 182 -18.61 6.38 22.84
N VAL A 183 -17.53 7.11 23.11
CA VAL A 183 -17.45 8.57 22.94
C VAL A 183 -16.40 8.94 21.90
N GLY A 184 -16.80 9.63 20.84
CA GLY A 184 -15.89 10.01 19.75
C GLY A 184 -16.57 10.92 18.72
N GLY A 185 -15.77 11.59 17.88
CA GLY A 185 -16.23 12.51 16.84
C GLY A 185 -17.12 11.86 15.78
N SER A 186 -17.50 12.63 14.76
CA SER A 186 -18.30 12.10 13.64
C SER A 186 -17.56 10.95 12.96
N SER A 187 -18.29 9.86 12.65
CA SER A 187 -17.79 8.74 11.83
C SER A 187 -16.50 8.06 12.30
N THR A 188 -16.19 8.09 13.60
CA THR A 188 -15.02 7.38 14.16
C THR A 188 -15.19 5.86 14.30
N GLY A 189 -16.30 5.31 13.78
CA GLY A 189 -16.61 3.88 13.82
C GLY A 189 -17.40 3.41 15.05
N LYS A 190 -17.93 4.32 15.90
CA LYS A 190 -18.66 3.97 17.14
C LYS A 190 -19.76 2.94 16.92
N THR A 191 -20.70 3.24 16.03
CA THR A 191 -21.90 2.42 15.77
C THR A 191 -21.52 1.07 15.15
N ARG A 192 -20.53 1.05 14.24
CA ARG A 192 -19.99 -0.19 13.67
C ARG A 192 -19.31 -1.07 14.73
N ALA A 193 -18.54 -0.49 15.65
CA ALA A 193 -17.90 -1.23 16.73
C ALA A 193 -18.91 -1.86 17.70
N LEU A 194 -19.99 -1.14 18.04
CA LEU A 194 -21.09 -1.70 18.85
C LEU A 194 -21.77 -2.87 18.15
N TRP A 195 -21.97 -2.79 16.83
CA TRP A 195 -22.60 -3.87 16.07
C TRP A 195 -21.71 -5.12 16.07
N GLU A 196 -20.42 -4.97 15.80
CA GLU A 196 -19.46 -6.07 15.82
C GLU A 196 -19.30 -6.70 17.21
N ALA A 197 -19.43 -5.91 18.27
CA ALA A 197 -19.49 -6.40 19.63
C ALA A 197 -20.81 -7.15 19.92
N THR A 198 -21.93 -6.68 19.37
CA THR A 198 -23.25 -7.30 19.53
C THR A 198 -23.34 -8.65 18.82
N ARG A 199 -22.72 -8.79 17.65
CA ARG A 199 -22.61 -10.07 16.91
C ARG A 199 -21.86 -11.18 17.65
N ARG A 200 -21.13 -10.86 18.72
CA ARG A 200 -20.45 -11.85 19.57
C ARG A 200 -21.37 -12.44 20.64
N LEU A 201 -22.55 -11.86 20.86
CA LEU A 201 -23.54 -12.42 21.76
C LEU A 201 -24.21 -13.65 21.12
N PRO A 202 -24.66 -14.63 21.92
CA PRO A 202 -25.43 -15.76 21.40
C PRO A 202 -26.70 -15.30 20.67
N ASP A 203 -27.08 -15.96 19.57
CA ASP A 203 -28.24 -15.60 18.73
C ASP A 203 -29.59 -15.54 19.49
N THR A 204 -29.65 -16.16 20.66
CA THR A 204 -30.80 -16.08 21.58
C THR A 204 -30.97 -14.70 22.25
N TRP A 205 -29.99 -13.81 22.14
CA TRP A 205 -30.08 -12.44 22.63
C TRP A 205 -30.93 -11.60 21.68
N ARG A 206 -31.63 -10.62 22.24
CA ARG A 206 -32.42 -9.63 21.50
C ARG A 206 -31.66 -8.32 21.36
N LEU A 207 -31.93 -7.57 20.28
CA LEU A 207 -31.53 -6.18 20.12
C LEU A 207 -32.79 -5.32 20.05
N TRP A 208 -32.89 -4.35 20.96
CA TRP A 208 -33.94 -3.34 20.98
C TRP A 208 -33.35 -1.95 20.78
N HIS A 209 -33.81 -1.27 19.73
CA HIS A 209 -33.45 0.10 19.38
C HIS A 209 -34.73 0.97 19.37
N PRO A 210 -34.98 1.77 20.42
CA PRO A 210 -36.12 2.68 20.42
C PRO A 210 -35.88 3.86 19.47
N LEU A 211 -36.86 4.21 18.62
CA LEU A 211 -36.71 5.34 17.68
C LEU A 211 -36.86 6.72 18.35
N THR A 212 -37.45 6.77 19.54
CA THR A 212 -37.70 8.03 20.28
C THR A 212 -37.53 7.84 21.79
N PRO A 213 -37.23 8.91 22.56
CA PRO A 213 -37.13 8.84 24.02
C PRO A 213 -38.46 8.47 24.70
N THR A 214 -39.59 8.86 24.09
CA THR A 214 -40.93 8.48 24.56
C THR A 214 -41.18 6.98 24.42
N ALA A 215 -40.83 6.39 23.27
CA ALA A 215 -40.92 4.94 23.07
C ALA A 215 -39.96 4.20 24.01
N ALA A 216 -38.76 4.75 24.22
CA ALA A 216 -37.79 4.20 25.16
C ALA A 216 -38.37 4.07 26.57
N LEU A 217 -39.01 5.13 27.10
CA LEU A 217 -39.61 5.08 28.43
C LEU A 217 -40.78 4.08 28.53
N ALA A 218 -41.64 4.03 27.51
CA ALA A 218 -42.85 3.21 27.51
C ALA A 218 -42.55 1.71 27.47
N GLU A 219 -41.52 1.29 26.73
CA GLU A 219 -41.20 -0.12 26.47
C GLU A 219 -40.14 -0.69 27.41
N LEU A 220 -39.43 0.14 28.19
CA LEU A 220 -38.45 -0.31 29.20
C LEU A 220 -38.98 -1.44 30.12
N PRO A 221 -40.24 -1.42 30.61
CA PRO A 221 -40.80 -2.50 31.41
C PRO A 221 -40.85 -3.86 30.69
N ASP A 222 -40.88 -3.88 29.37
CA ASP A 222 -40.99 -5.10 28.54
C ASP A 222 -39.64 -5.65 28.07
N ILE A 223 -38.53 -5.04 28.46
CA ILE A 223 -37.18 -5.54 28.18
C ILE A 223 -36.93 -6.86 28.92
N ALA A 224 -36.87 -7.96 28.17
CA ALA A 224 -36.59 -9.29 28.69
C ALA A 224 -35.10 -9.49 29.03
N PRO A 225 -34.75 -10.48 29.87
CA PRO A 225 -33.36 -10.92 30.01
C PRO A 225 -32.73 -11.28 28.66
N ARG A 226 -31.41 -11.12 28.56
CA ARG A 226 -30.61 -11.29 27.33
C ARG A 226 -31.02 -10.33 26.21
N THR A 227 -31.20 -9.06 26.57
CA THR A 227 -31.50 -7.99 25.60
C THR A 227 -30.38 -6.95 25.58
N VAL A 228 -29.99 -6.54 24.38
CA VAL A 228 -29.17 -5.38 24.10
C VAL A 228 -30.07 -4.17 23.92
N VAL A 229 -29.89 -3.16 24.76
CA VAL A 229 -30.53 -1.85 24.63
C VAL A 229 -29.58 -0.97 23.82
N TRP A 230 -29.95 -0.68 22.58
CA TRP A 230 -29.14 0.09 21.63
C TRP A 230 -29.54 1.57 21.69
N LEU A 231 -28.66 2.43 22.19
CA LEU A 231 -28.87 3.88 22.33
C LEU A 231 -27.89 4.62 21.41
N ASN A 232 -28.12 4.56 20.11
CA ASN A 232 -27.31 5.30 19.14
C ASN A 232 -27.57 6.81 19.26
N GLU A 233 -26.51 7.62 19.35
CA GLU A 233 -26.57 9.05 19.63
C GLU A 233 -27.38 9.33 20.91
N ALA A 234 -26.89 8.76 22.02
CA ALA A 234 -27.56 8.70 23.32
C ALA A 234 -27.96 10.08 23.87
N GLN A 235 -27.37 11.17 23.39
CA GLN A 235 -27.79 12.53 23.72
C GLN A 235 -29.26 12.82 23.39
N HIS A 236 -29.86 12.08 22.45
CA HIS A 236 -31.28 12.21 22.14
C HIS A 236 -32.17 11.58 23.21
N TYR A 237 -31.72 10.51 23.88
CA TYR A 237 -32.49 9.79 24.90
C TYR A 237 -32.20 10.24 26.33
N LEU A 238 -30.99 10.75 26.57
CA LEU A 238 -30.50 11.18 27.89
C LEU A 238 -30.55 12.71 28.05
N SER A 239 -31.46 13.35 27.29
CA SER A 239 -31.58 14.81 27.19
C SER A 239 -31.88 15.49 28.55
N PRO A 240 -31.62 16.80 28.72
CA PRO A 240 -31.85 17.55 29.97
C PRO A 240 -33.31 17.66 30.40
N ASP A 241 -34.24 17.25 29.56
CA ASP A 241 -35.65 17.30 29.88
C ASP A 241 -36.05 16.20 30.88
N GLN A 242 -37.22 16.38 31.49
CA GLN A 242 -37.73 15.43 32.48
C GLN A 242 -37.87 14.01 31.90
N LEU A 243 -38.11 13.90 30.60
CA LEU A 243 -38.19 12.63 29.89
C LEU A 243 -36.85 11.89 29.89
N GLY A 244 -35.74 12.55 29.54
CA GLY A 244 -34.41 11.94 29.52
C GLY A 244 -33.94 11.46 30.89
N GLU A 245 -34.27 12.18 31.96
CA GLU A 245 -33.97 11.77 33.33
C GLU A 245 -34.81 10.54 33.77
N HIS A 246 -36.08 10.45 33.36
CA HIS A 246 -36.90 9.26 33.62
C HIS A 246 -36.38 8.02 32.85
N VAL A 247 -35.99 8.19 31.58
CA VAL A 247 -35.34 7.12 30.80
C VAL A 247 -34.05 6.67 31.49
N SER A 248 -33.22 7.61 31.93
CA SER A 248 -31.97 7.33 32.63
C SER A 248 -32.17 6.57 33.94
N ALA A 249 -33.17 6.96 34.74
CA ALA A 249 -33.53 6.26 35.97
C ALA A 249 -34.07 4.85 35.69
N GLY A 250 -34.89 4.69 34.65
CA GLY A 250 -35.42 3.40 34.22
C GLY A 250 -34.31 2.42 33.80
N LEU A 251 -33.34 2.88 33.01
CA LEU A 251 -32.17 2.09 32.62
C LEU A 251 -31.29 1.70 33.80
N GLN A 252 -31.07 2.60 34.77
CA GLN A 252 -30.34 2.26 35.99
C GLN A 252 -31.05 1.17 36.80
N ASN A 253 -32.38 1.25 36.93
CA ASN A 253 -33.16 0.22 37.63
C ASN A 253 -33.07 -1.13 36.91
N LEU A 254 -33.16 -1.12 35.57
CA LEU A 254 -33.03 -2.32 34.75
C LEU A 254 -31.67 -3.01 34.90
N LEU A 255 -30.58 -2.23 34.91
CA LEU A 255 -29.22 -2.76 35.09
C LEU A 255 -28.97 -3.32 36.50
N ARG A 256 -29.65 -2.80 37.52
CA ARG A 256 -29.46 -3.20 38.93
C ARG A 256 -30.32 -4.38 39.37
N ASP A 257 -31.38 -4.71 38.64
CA ASP A 257 -32.30 -5.80 39.00
C ASP A 257 -31.79 -7.16 38.47
N PRO A 258 -31.28 -8.07 39.33
CA PRO A 258 -30.79 -9.37 38.88
C PRO A 258 -31.90 -10.27 38.35
N ALA A 259 -33.18 -10.02 38.68
CA ALA A 259 -34.30 -10.79 38.14
C ALA A 259 -34.67 -10.38 36.69
N ARG A 260 -34.11 -9.27 36.21
CA ARG A 260 -34.22 -8.78 34.82
C ARG A 260 -32.97 -9.05 34.00
N GLY A 261 -31.85 -9.39 34.65
CA GLY A 261 -30.56 -9.59 34.02
C GLY A 261 -30.38 -10.97 33.37
N PRO A 262 -29.37 -11.13 32.48
CA PRO A 262 -28.44 -10.08 32.06
C PRO A 262 -29.05 -9.15 30.99
N VAL A 263 -28.73 -7.85 31.06
CA VAL A 263 -29.07 -6.84 30.05
C VAL A 263 -27.82 -6.04 29.70
N LEU A 264 -27.61 -5.74 28.43
CA LEU A 264 -26.47 -4.95 27.96
C LEU A 264 -26.94 -3.64 27.35
N VAL A 265 -26.52 -2.50 27.90
CA VAL A 265 -26.81 -1.17 27.32
C VAL A 265 -25.61 -0.70 26.52
N LEU A 266 -25.79 -0.46 25.23
CA LEU A 266 -24.75 0.03 24.33
C LEU A 266 -25.13 1.41 23.82
N ALA A 267 -24.28 2.41 24.08
CA ALA A 267 -24.55 3.81 23.76
C ALA A 267 -23.42 4.42 22.92
N THR A 268 -23.76 5.33 22.00
CA THR A 268 -22.79 6.19 21.31
C THR A 268 -23.06 7.66 21.68
N LEU A 269 -22.01 8.45 21.86
CA LEU A 269 -22.11 9.87 22.25
C LEU A 269 -21.00 10.69 21.57
N TRP A 270 -21.26 11.98 21.35
CA TRP A 270 -20.20 12.93 20.97
C TRP A 270 -19.51 13.53 22.20
N PRO A 271 -18.23 13.94 22.10
CA PRO A 271 -17.46 14.45 23.24
C PRO A 271 -18.11 15.64 23.95
N GLY A 272 -18.69 16.59 23.21
CA GLY A 272 -19.37 17.77 23.80
C GLY A 272 -20.63 17.39 24.59
N HIS A 273 -21.42 16.43 24.08
CA HIS A 273 -22.60 15.93 24.79
C HIS A 273 -22.22 15.13 26.04
N TRP A 274 -21.16 14.32 25.98
CA TRP A 274 -20.62 13.65 27.16
C TRP A 274 -20.26 14.66 28.27
N GLN A 275 -19.53 15.73 27.92
CA GLN A 275 -19.16 16.78 28.87
C GLN A 275 -20.40 17.45 29.48
N THR A 276 -21.42 17.72 28.67
CA THR A 276 -22.69 18.31 29.12
C THR A 276 -23.39 17.39 30.12
N LEU A 277 -23.57 16.11 29.78
CA LEU A 277 -24.27 15.13 30.62
C LEU A 277 -23.52 14.77 31.91
N THR A 278 -22.20 14.98 31.96
CA THR A 278 -21.38 14.64 33.14
C THR A 278 -20.99 15.85 34.00
N THR A 279 -21.35 17.06 33.57
CA THR A 279 -21.06 18.31 34.31
C THR A 279 -21.78 18.34 35.67
N ARG A 280 -21.10 18.92 36.68
CA ARG A 280 -21.63 19.06 38.06
C ARG A 280 -22.01 20.49 38.46
N LEU A 281 -21.62 21.49 37.66
CA LEU A 281 -21.70 22.91 38.03
C LEU A 281 -23.15 23.44 38.19
N GLU A 282 -24.15 22.78 37.60
CA GLU A 282 -25.59 23.07 37.81
C GLU A 282 -26.44 21.80 37.95
N ASP A 283 -25.79 20.63 38.01
CA ASP A 283 -26.34 19.26 38.01
C ASP A 283 -27.75 19.08 37.43
N ARG A 284 -27.94 19.49 36.17
CA ARG A 284 -29.20 19.31 35.44
C ARG A 284 -29.44 17.87 34.97
N HIS A 285 -28.48 16.96 35.22
CA HIS A 285 -28.42 15.60 34.67
C HIS A 285 -28.05 14.53 35.73
N PRO A 286 -28.66 14.52 36.93
CA PRO A 286 -28.20 13.65 38.00
C PRO A 286 -28.36 12.15 37.65
N GLN A 287 -29.46 11.75 37.00
CA GLN A 287 -29.69 10.36 36.61
C GLN A 287 -28.87 9.98 35.37
N ALA A 288 -28.85 10.82 34.34
CA ALA A 288 -28.04 10.55 33.15
C ALA A 288 -26.55 10.42 33.50
N ARG A 289 -26.03 11.31 34.36
CA ARG A 289 -24.65 11.22 34.86
C ARG A 289 -24.41 9.94 35.64
N ALA A 290 -25.31 9.58 36.56
CA ALA A 290 -25.17 8.36 37.37
C ALA A 290 -25.19 7.09 36.50
N LEU A 291 -25.96 7.09 35.41
CA LEU A 291 -26.02 5.97 34.46
C LEU A 291 -24.71 5.79 33.68
N ILE A 292 -24.09 6.86 33.19
CA ILE A 292 -22.95 6.75 32.25
C ILE A 292 -21.58 6.94 32.89
N SER A 293 -21.49 7.57 34.07
CA SER A 293 -20.20 7.85 34.73
C SER A 293 -19.43 6.57 35.05
N GLY A 294 -18.17 6.50 34.60
CA GLY A 294 -17.32 5.30 34.76
C GLY A 294 -17.45 4.27 33.63
N HIS A 295 -18.35 4.49 32.67
CA HIS A 295 -18.61 3.57 31.55
C HIS A 295 -18.17 4.14 30.19
N LYS A 296 -17.37 5.22 30.21
CA LYS A 296 -16.81 5.86 29.02
C LYS A 296 -15.75 4.99 28.36
N ILE A 297 -15.88 4.79 27.06
CA ILE A 297 -14.83 4.25 26.19
C ILE A 297 -14.56 5.30 25.11
N ASP A 298 -13.37 5.88 25.13
CA ASP A 298 -12.96 6.84 24.11
C ASP A 298 -12.68 6.13 22.79
N VAL A 299 -13.23 6.67 21.70
CA VAL A 299 -13.02 6.21 20.33
C VAL A 299 -12.21 7.26 19.58
N PRO A 300 -10.89 7.06 19.40
CA PRO A 300 -10.03 8.01 18.72
C PRO A 300 -10.43 8.23 17.26
N GLU A 301 -10.26 9.45 16.77
CA GLU A 301 -10.49 9.79 15.36
C GLU A 301 -9.49 9.13 14.43
N ALA A 302 -8.21 9.11 14.80
CA ALA A 302 -7.14 8.50 14.02
C ALA A 302 -6.87 7.06 14.48
N PHE A 303 -6.53 6.21 13.53
CA PHE A 303 -6.04 4.86 13.80
C PHE A 303 -4.65 4.95 14.42
N THR A 304 -4.41 4.15 15.47
CA THR A 304 -3.07 4.03 16.07
C THR A 304 -2.14 3.23 15.16
N ARG A 305 -0.83 3.20 15.44
CA ARG A 305 0.10 2.33 14.70
C ARG A 305 -0.31 0.86 14.74
N THR A 306 -0.82 0.40 15.89
CA THR A 306 -1.33 -0.97 16.06
C THR A 306 -2.57 -1.21 15.19
N ASP A 307 -3.50 -0.26 15.17
CA ASP A 307 -4.71 -0.35 14.33
C ASP A 307 -4.34 -0.37 12.83
N LEU A 308 -3.29 0.35 12.41
CA LEU A 308 -2.82 0.37 11.02
C LEU A 308 -2.17 -0.94 10.58
N VAL A 309 -1.51 -1.66 11.50
CA VAL A 309 -1.02 -3.04 11.22
C VAL A 309 -2.21 -3.97 11.01
N ALA A 310 -3.21 -3.92 11.89
CA ALA A 310 -4.43 -4.70 11.75
C ALA A 310 -5.17 -4.39 10.44
N LEU A 311 -5.21 -3.11 10.03
CA LEU A 311 -5.75 -2.67 8.74
C LEU A 311 -4.97 -3.30 7.57
N ALA A 312 -3.64 -3.29 7.60
CA ALA A 312 -2.83 -3.87 6.52
C ALA A 312 -3.09 -5.38 6.36
N ASP A 313 -3.24 -6.10 7.48
CA ASP A 313 -3.54 -7.54 7.48
C ASP A 313 -4.95 -7.86 6.93
N THR A 314 -5.91 -6.95 7.11
CA THR A 314 -7.30 -7.14 6.64
C THR A 314 -7.56 -6.56 5.25
N ALA A 315 -6.83 -5.51 4.83
CA ALA A 315 -7.08 -4.79 3.59
C ALA A 315 -6.85 -5.65 2.35
N GLY A 316 -5.98 -6.68 2.38
CA GLY A 316 -5.68 -7.54 1.23
C GLY A 316 -6.90 -8.18 0.54
N ASN A 317 -8.04 -8.27 1.25
CA ASN A 317 -9.27 -8.89 0.75
C ASN A 317 -10.44 -7.92 0.51
N ASP A 318 -10.29 -6.62 0.80
CA ASP A 318 -11.38 -5.62 0.63
C ASP A 318 -10.83 -4.32 0.02
N ALA A 319 -11.21 -4.05 -1.23
CA ALA A 319 -10.75 -2.89 -2.00
C ALA A 319 -11.11 -1.55 -1.34
N ARG A 320 -12.21 -1.49 -0.58
CA ARG A 320 -12.63 -0.27 0.14
C ARG A 320 -11.62 0.07 1.24
N LEU A 321 -11.14 -0.94 1.96
CA LEU A 321 -10.13 -0.78 3.01
C LEU A 321 -8.76 -0.43 2.43
N GLN A 322 -8.37 -1.02 1.29
CA GLN A 322 -7.14 -0.66 0.59
C GLN A 322 -7.16 0.81 0.19
N GLU A 323 -8.25 1.26 -0.44
CA GLU A 323 -8.41 2.65 -0.83
C GLU A 323 -8.33 3.59 0.38
N ALA A 324 -9.05 3.27 1.46
CA ALA A 324 -9.04 4.10 2.67
C ALA A 324 -7.66 4.12 3.35
N ALA A 325 -6.93 2.99 3.35
CA ALA A 325 -5.58 2.92 3.90
C ALA A 325 -4.59 3.81 3.13
N GLU A 326 -4.74 3.88 1.81
CA GLU A 326 -3.90 4.69 0.94
C GLU A 326 -4.24 6.19 0.98
N ARG A 327 -5.53 6.52 1.08
CA ARG A 327 -6.03 7.88 0.77
C ARG A 327 -6.55 8.65 1.97
N ALA A 328 -6.82 8.00 3.10
CA ALA A 328 -7.33 8.71 4.27
C ALA A 328 -6.25 9.63 4.87
N HIS A 329 -6.59 10.90 5.03
CA HIS A 329 -5.71 11.87 5.67
C HIS A 329 -5.63 11.62 7.18
N ALA A 330 -4.43 11.82 7.77
CA ALA A 330 -4.17 11.71 9.22
C ALA A 330 -4.67 10.41 9.88
N ALA A 331 -4.65 9.29 9.14
CA ALA A 331 -5.13 7.98 9.59
C ALA A 331 -6.60 7.96 10.06
N GLN A 332 -7.45 8.86 9.55
CA GLN A 332 -8.89 8.89 9.81
C GLN A 332 -9.66 7.95 8.87
N ILE A 333 -9.38 6.64 8.98
CA ILE A 333 -9.83 5.61 8.03
C ILE A 333 -11.36 5.49 7.97
N THR A 334 -12.01 5.43 9.13
CA THR A 334 -13.48 5.27 9.23
C THR A 334 -14.24 6.48 8.71
N GLN A 335 -13.68 7.69 8.91
CA GLN A 335 -14.25 8.94 8.42
C GLN A 335 -14.14 9.01 6.91
N TYR A 336 -13.01 8.60 6.33
CA TYR A 336 -12.88 8.49 4.88
C TYR A 336 -13.93 7.53 4.30
N LEU A 337 -14.06 6.33 4.86
CA LEU A 337 -15.02 5.32 4.42
C LEU A 337 -16.48 5.82 4.45
N ALA A 338 -16.87 6.55 5.51
CA ALA A 338 -18.24 7.05 5.69
C ALA A 338 -18.50 8.41 5.01
N GLY A 339 -17.45 9.20 4.81
CA GLY A 339 -17.53 10.58 4.32
C GLY A 339 -17.51 10.70 2.81
N VAL A 340 -16.70 9.88 2.13
CA VAL A 340 -16.59 9.93 0.66
C VAL A 340 -17.92 9.64 -0.05
N PRO A 341 -18.75 8.64 0.34
CA PRO A 341 -20.06 8.44 -0.28
C PRO A 341 -20.95 9.70 -0.22
N VAL A 342 -21.01 10.36 0.94
CA VAL A 342 -21.80 11.61 1.10
C VAL A 342 -21.24 12.73 0.25
N LEU A 343 -19.91 12.86 0.20
CA LEU A 343 -19.24 13.86 -0.63
C LEU A 343 -19.49 13.64 -2.13
N THR A 344 -19.52 12.37 -2.58
CA THR A 344 -19.85 11.99 -3.96
C THR A 344 -21.32 12.26 -4.30
N ASP A 345 -22.25 11.88 -3.41
CA ASP A 345 -23.68 12.17 -3.58
C ASP A 345 -23.91 13.68 -3.70
N ARG A 346 -23.28 14.47 -2.81
CA ARG A 346 -23.33 15.94 -2.86
C ARG A 346 -22.77 16.50 -4.15
N TYR A 347 -21.71 15.94 -4.69
CA TYR A 347 -21.20 16.34 -6.00
C TYR A 347 -22.22 16.06 -7.12
N HIS A 348 -22.83 14.87 -7.13
CA HIS A 348 -23.81 14.48 -8.16
C HIS A 348 -25.08 15.32 -8.15
N ILE A 349 -25.60 15.67 -6.96
CA ILE A 349 -26.82 16.48 -6.82
C ILE A 349 -26.55 18.00 -6.80
N ALA A 350 -25.29 18.44 -6.92
CA ALA A 350 -24.93 19.86 -6.83
C ALA A 350 -25.72 20.71 -7.85
N PRO A 351 -26.28 21.88 -7.44
CA PRO A 351 -26.91 22.85 -8.34
C PRO A 351 -25.97 23.29 -9.46
N GLY A 352 -26.50 23.77 -10.58
CA GLY A 352 -25.74 24.07 -11.80
C GLY A 352 -24.48 24.91 -11.55
N ALA A 353 -24.63 26.10 -10.95
CA ALA A 353 -23.51 27.01 -10.67
C ALA A 353 -22.50 26.43 -9.67
N THR A 354 -22.98 25.74 -8.63
CA THR A 354 -22.12 25.04 -7.67
C THR A 354 -21.30 23.94 -8.34
N ARG A 355 -21.92 23.15 -9.22
CA ARG A 355 -21.24 22.08 -9.97
C ARG A 355 -20.19 22.63 -10.93
N ALA A 356 -20.49 23.76 -11.57
CA ALA A 356 -19.53 24.48 -12.41
C ALA A 356 -18.30 24.94 -11.61
N LEU A 357 -18.49 25.46 -10.39
CA LEU A 357 -17.39 25.80 -9.47
C LEU A 357 -16.53 24.57 -9.12
N ILE A 358 -17.17 23.42 -8.86
CA ILE A 358 -16.48 22.15 -8.58
C ILE A 358 -15.69 21.66 -9.81
N HIS A 359 -16.27 21.74 -11.01
CA HIS A 359 -15.61 21.36 -12.26
C HIS A 359 -14.40 22.24 -12.56
N ALA A 360 -14.49 23.55 -12.32
CA ALA A 360 -13.35 24.45 -12.43
C ALA A 360 -12.21 24.04 -11.46
N ALA A 361 -12.53 23.67 -10.22
CA ALA A 361 -11.53 23.19 -9.26
C ALA A 361 -10.91 21.85 -9.67
N MET A 362 -11.71 20.88 -10.15
CA MET A 362 -11.22 19.61 -10.68
C MET A 362 -10.29 19.81 -11.88
N ASP A 363 -10.66 20.71 -12.79
CA ASP A 363 -9.88 21.01 -13.98
C ASP A 363 -8.56 21.72 -13.62
N ALA A 364 -8.57 22.66 -12.69
CA ALA A 364 -7.33 23.28 -12.17
C ALA A 364 -6.36 22.22 -11.63
N ARG A 365 -6.84 21.32 -10.75
CA ARG A 365 -6.02 20.28 -10.14
C ARG A 365 -5.49 19.27 -11.14
N ARG A 366 -6.35 18.72 -12.01
CA ARG A 366 -5.93 17.69 -12.98
C ARG A 366 -4.94 18.24 -14.01
N LEU A 367 -4.99 19.55 -14.30
CA LEU A 367 -4.11 20.22 -15.26
C LEU A 367 -2.81 20.75 -14.65
N GLY A 368 -2.56 20.45 -13.38
CA GLY A 368 -1.26 20.65 -12.73
C GLY A 368 -1.15 21.90 -11.87
N ALA A 369 -2.26 22.58 -11.56
CA ALA A 369 -2.23 23.64 -10.55
C ALA A 369 -1.96 23.08 -9.15
N SER A 370 -1.38 23.90 -8.29
CA SER A 370 -1.11 23.59 -6.89
C SER A 370 -2.40 23.28 -6.10
N PRO A 371 -2.32 22.63 -4.91
CA PRO A 371 -3.51 22.25 -4.14
C PRO A 371 -4.36 23.43 -3.68
N HIS A 372 -3.75 24.61 -3.55
CA HIS A 372 -4.42 25.83 -3.08
C HIS A 372 -4.82 26.71 -4.27
N ILE A 373 -6.09 26.66 -4.62
CA ILE A 373 -6.63 27.33 -5.80
C ILE A 373 -7.25 28.67 -5.36
N PRO A 374 -6.84 29.81 -5.97
CA PRO A 374 -7.44 31.11 -5.70
C PRO A 374 -8.94 31.13 -6.01
N LEU A 375 -9.76 31.70 -5.12
CA LEU A 375 -11.21 31.84 -5.33
C LEU A 375 -11.53 32.67 -6.58
N ALA A 376 -10.75 33.73 -6.85
CA ALA A 376 -10.95 34.58 -8.02
C ALA A 376 -10.82 33.78 -9.33
N TRP A 377 -9.91 32.81 -9.38
CA TRP A 377 -9.81 31.91 -10.53
C TRP A 377 -11.07 31.05 -10.65
N LEU A 378 -11.50 30.39 -9.57
CA LEU A 378 -12.70 29.54 -9.61
C LEU A 378 -13.97 30.32 -9.99
N ALA A 379 -14.13 31.53 -9.44
CA ALA A 379 -15.28 32.38 -9.67
C ALA A 379 -15.37 32.86 -11.13
N ASP A 380 -14.24 33.25 -11.74
CA ASP A 380 -14.20 33.70 -13.14
C ASP A 380 -14.26 32.52 -14.14
N ALA A 381 -13.80 31.33 -13.74
CA ALA A 381 -13.83 30.13 -14.59
C ALA A 381 -15.21 29.44 -14.62
N ALA A 382 -15.93 29.41 -13.49
CA ALA A 382 -17.18 28.66 -13.35
C ALA A 382 -18.27 29.02 -14.39
N PRO A 383 -18.50 30.29 -14.76
CA PRO A 383 -19.54 30.65 -15.73
C PRO A 383 -19.40 29.92 -17.07
N GLY A 384 -18.17 29.69 -17.55
CA GLY A 384 -17.90 29.00 -18.82
C GLY A 384 -18.34 27.53 -18.85
N TYR A 385 -18.60 26.91 -17.69
CA TYR A 385 -19.12 25.54 -17.60
C TYR A 385 -20.66 25.48 -17.71
N LEU A 386 -21.32 26.63 -17.78
CA LEU A 386 -22.77 26.75 -17.87
C LEU A 386 -23.18 27.15 -19.28
N THR A 387 -24.39 26.76 -19.67
CA THR A 387 -25.04 27.37 -20.83
C THR A 387 -25.52 28.77 -20.47
N GLU A 388 -25.61 29.66 -21.46
CA GLU A 388 -26.06 31.05 -21.26
C GLU A 388 -27.41 31.13 -20.51
N ALA A 389 -28.36 30.27 -20.87
CA ALA A 389 -29.65 30.20 -20.19
C ALA A 389 -29.55 29.80 -18.70
N LYS A 390 -28.62 28.88 -18.35
CA LYS A 390 -28.39 28.48 -16.95
C LYS A 390 -27.68 29.57 -16.17
N TRP A 391 -26.75 30.29 -16.80
CA TRP A 391 -26.06 31.42 -16.18
C TRP A 391 -27.02 32.57 -15.88
N ASN A 392 -27.85 32.96 -16.86
CA ASN A 392 -28.84 34.03 -16.68
C ASN A 392 -29.94 33.69 -15.65
N ALA A 393 -30.13 32.41 -15.31
CA ALA A 393 -31.05 31.98 -14.27
C ALA A 393 -30.45 31.98 -12.85
N THR A 394 -29.15 32.25 -12.71
CA THR A 394 -28.49 32.37 -11.40
C THR A 394 -28.82 33.72 -10.74
N GLY A 395 -28.92 33.75 -9.41
CA GLY A 395 -29.08 34.98 -8.64
C GLY A 395 -27.74 35.67 -8.37
N ASP A 396 -27.76 36.94 -7.96
CA ASP A 396 -26.56 37.74 -7.68
C ASP A 396 -25.67 37.16 -6.56
N ASP A 397 -26.24 36.31 -5.69
CA ASP A 397 -25.58 35.67 -4.54
C ASP A 397 -25.10 34.23 -4.81
N TRP A 398 -25.11 33.78 -6.07
CA TRP A 398 -24.79 32.40 -6.44
C TRP A 398 -23.45 31.90 -5.89
N LEU A 399 -22.42 32.76 -5.84
CA LEU A 399 -21.09 32.38 -5.38
C LEU A 399 -21.09 32.11 -3.87
N ALA A 400 -21.80 32.91 -3.09
CA ALA A 400 -21.94 32.70 -1.65
C ALA A 400 -22.69 31.38 -1.36
N GLN A 401 -23.80 31.14 -2.06
CA GLN A 401 -24.54 29.88 -1.94
C GLN A 401 -23.70 28.66 -2.35
N ALA A 402 -22.91 28.79 -3.42
CA ALA A 402 -22.01 27.72 -3.86
C ALA A 402 -20.92 27.44 -2.82
N LEU A 403 -20.33 28.47 -2.21
CA LEU A 403 -19.32 28.33 -1.16
C LEU A 403 -19.87 27.72 0.12
N ASP A 404 -21.07 28.12 0.56
CA ASP A 404 -21.75 27.50 1.71
C ASP A 404 -22.00 26.00 1.45
N TYR A 405 -22.37 25.63 0.23
CA TYR A 405 -22.58 24.24 -0.16
C TYR A 405 -21.28 23.43 -0.19
N VAL A 406 -20.23 23.93 -0.85
CA VAL A 406 -18.99 23.16 -1.07
C VAL A 406 -18.12 23.04 0.19
N THR A 407 -18.28 23.93 1.16
CA THR A 407 -17.49 23.93 2.41
C THR A 407 -18.11 23.10 3.53
N GLN A 408 -19.34 22.62 3.36
CA GLN A 408 -20.02 21.80 4.36
C GLN A 408 -19.34 20.43 4.53
N GLU A 409 -19.00 20.08 5.78
CA GLU A 409 -18.37 18.81 6.13
C GLU A 409 -19.24 17.59 5.76
N CYS A 410 -18.59 16.49 5.37
CA CYS A 410 -19.23 15.27 4.91
C CYS A 410 -18.91 14.13 5.89
N ASN A 411 -19.75 13.91 6.91
CA ASN A 411 -19.59 12.82 7.88
C ASN A 411 -18.15 12.74 8.48
N GLY A 412 -17.59 13.87 8.93
CA GLY A 412 -16.30 13.90 9.63
C GLY A 412 -15.07 14.11 8.74
N ILE A 413 -15.23 14.16 7.41
CA ILE A 413 -14.20 14.70 6.50
C ILE A 413 -14.59 16.12 6.06
N PRO A 414 -13.61 16.95 5.64
CA PRO A 414 -13.89 18.26 5.05
C PRO A 414 -14.83 18.17 3.83
N GLY A 415 -15.48 19.29 3.51
CA GLY A 415 -16.36 19.40 2.34
C GLY A 415 -15.63 19.29 1.00
N ILE A 416 -16.38 19.41 -0.09
CA ILE A 416 -15.89 19.37 -1.48
C ILE A 416 -14.72 20.36 -1.69
N LEU A 417 -14.85 21.58 -1.16
CA LEU A 417 -13.76 22.57 -1.11
C LEU A 417 -13.49 22.98 0.33
N THR A 418 -12.22 22.96 0.73
CA THR A 418 -11.77 23.37 2.06
C THR A 418 -11.09 24.73 2.00
N PRO A 419 -11.53 25.73 2.79
CA PRO A 419 -10.86 27.03 2.83
C PRO A 419 -9.49 26.93 3.52
N VAL A 420 -8.45 27.45 2.86
CA VAL A 420 -7.08 27.45 3.37
C VAL A 420 -6.88 28.61 4.35
N LYS A 421 -6.68 28.30 5.63
CA LYS A 421 -6.42 29.33 6.65
C LYS A 421 -4.94 29.75 6.63
N THR A 422 -4.62 30.86 5.98
CA THR A 422 -3.29 31.53 6.00
C THR A 422 -3.04 32.24 7.33
N ILE A 423 -3.07 31.52 8.45
CA ILE A 423 -2.56 32.04 9.73
C ILE A 423 -1.18 31.44 9.95
N SER A 424 -0.14 32.27 9.81
CA SER A 424 1.21 31.93 10.23
C SER A 424 1.19 31.60 11.73
N ARG A 425 1.22 30.31 12.06
CA ARG A 425 1.14 29.79 13.44
C ARG A 425 2.36 30.16 14.29
N ASN A 426 3.41 30.73 13.69
CA ASN A 426 4.67 31.03 14.36
C ASN A 426 4.85 32.56 14.51
N GLN A 427 4.37 33.12 15.63
CA GLN A 427 4.48 34.56 15.92
C GLN A 427 5.94 35.03 16.15
N ARG A 428 6.91 34.12 16.28
CA ARG A 428 8.33 34.47 16.46
C ARG A 428 8.98 35.14 15.25
N ASN A 429 8.47 34.91 14.02
CA ASN A 429 9.03 35.49 12.80
C ASN A 429 8.45 36.88 12.44
N ARG A 430 7.60 37.48 13.28
CA ARG A 430 7.09 38.85 13.05
C ARG A 430 8.11 39.96 13.35
N ARG A 431 9.27 39.66 13.95
CA ARG A 431 10.25 40.70 14.33
C ARG A 431 11.16 41.21 13.21
N SER A 432 11.09 40.66 11.99
CA SER A 432 11.86 41.19 10.84
C SER A 432 11.04 42.03 9.85
N ALA A 433 9.77 42.34 10.14
CA ALA A 433 8.91 43.16 9.28
C ALA A 433 8.46 44.48 9.96
N VAL A 434 9.30 45.06 10.80
CA VAL A 434 9.15 46.45 11.29
C VAL A 434 10.41 47.21 10.86
N GLY A 435 10.45 47.58 9.59
CA GLY A 435 11.61 48.25 8.99
C GLY A 435 11.43 48.60 7.52
N SER A 436 10.20 48.81 7.04
CA SER A 436 9.95 49.36 5.72
C SER A 436 8.58 50.02 5.74
N SER A 437 8.54 51.35 5.82
CA SER A 437 7.32 52.07 5.43
C SER A 437 7.06 51.75 3.95
N PRO A 438 5.81 51.46 3.52
CA PRO A 438 5.51 51.33 2.12
C PRO A 438 5.75 52.68 1.45
N ALA A 439 6.61 52.71 0.44
CA ALA A 439 6.69 53.86 -0.45
C ALA A 439 5.30 54.02 -1.11
N ALA A 440 4.71 55.21 -0.96
CA ALA A 440 3.44 55.54 -1.58
C ALA A 440 3.54 55.37 -3.11
N GLY A 441 2.84 54.38 -3.66
CA GLY A 441 2.79 54.16 -5.11
C GLY A 441 2.59 52.71 -5.58
N GLN A 442 2.76 51.69 -4.73
CA GLN A 442 2.48 50.30 -5.12
C GLN A 442 1.03 49.92 -4.83
N PRO A 443 0.22 49.52 -5.83
CA PRO A 443 -1.13 49.00 -5.58
C PRO A 443 -1.06 47.72 -4.76
N ALA A 444 -1.97 47.58 -3.80
CA ALA A 444 -2.12 46.43 -2.91
C ALA A 444 -2.53 45.14 -3.67
N ARG A 445 -1.67 44.61 -4.54
CA ARG A 445 -1.88 43.35 -5.29
C ARG A 445 -1.25 42.11 -4.65
N ASP A 446 -0.48 42.26 -3.56
CA ASP A 446 0.40 41.19 -3.07
C ASP A 446 -0.13 40.40 -1.86
N MET A 447 -1.39 40.57 -1.46
CA MET A 447 -2.02 39.62 -0.54
C MET A 447 -2.79 38.58 -1.35
N PRO A 448 -2.41 37.28 -1.32
CA PRO A 448 -3.17 36.26 -2.00
C PRO A 448 -4.59 36.25 -1.43
N GLY A 449 -5.58 36.41 -2.31
CA GLY A 449 -6.99 36.30 -1.96
C GLY A 449 -7.34 34.93 -1.35
N PRO A 450 -8.59 34.71 -0.90
CA PRO A 450 -8.98 33.43 -0.29
C PRO A 450 -8.69 32.25 -1.24
N GLN A 451 -8.11 31.19 -0.68
CA GLN A 451 -7.72 29.98 -1.40
C GLN A 451 -8.51 28.77 -0.90
N TYR A 452 -8.77 27.84 -1.81
CA TYR A 452 -9.52 26.63 -1.53
C TYR A 452 -8.76 25.40 -2.01
N GLN A 453 -8.89 24.31 -1.26
CA GLN A 453 -8.37 23.00 -1.63
C GLN A 453 -9.53 22.07 -2.00
N LEU A 454 -9.43 21.43 -3.16
CA LEU A 454 -10.37 20.38 -3.58
C LEU A 454 -10.15 19.12 -2.76
N ALA A 455 -11.23 18.46 -2.34
CA ALA A 455 -11.14 17.16 -1.66
C ALA A 455 -10.37 16.13 -2.52
N ASP A 456 -9.43 15.40 -1.91
CA ASP A 456 -8.51 14.51 -2.62
C ASP A 456 -9.23 13.45 -3.47
N TYR A 457 -10.33 12.90 -2.96
CA TYR A 457 -11.17 11.97 -3.73
C TYR A 457 -11.72 12.62 -5.02
N LEU A 458 -12.15 13.89 -4.96
CA LEU A 458 -12.66 14.61 -6.14
C LEU A 458 -11.55 15.10 -7.07
N ASP A 459 -10.35 15.37 -6.57
CA ASP A 459 -9.16 15.59 -7.42
C ASP A 459 -8.92 14.34 -8.27
N GLN A 460 -8.87 13.16 -7.65
CA GLN A 460 -8.69 11.90 -8.37
C GLN A 460 -9.88 11.57 -9.28
N HIS A 461 -11.11 11.70 -8.78
CA HIS A 461 -12.32 11.49 -9.58
C HIS A 461 -12.31 12.39 -10.82
N GLY A 462 -11.92 13.67 -10.66
CA GLY A 462 -11.76 14.62 -11.75
C GLY A 462 -10.65 14.23 -12.73
N ARG A 463 -9.51 13.73 -12.25
CA ARG A 463 -8.43 13.22 -13.12
C ARG A 463 -8.88 12.07 -14.01
N LEU A 464 -9.72 11.18 -13.49
CA LEU A 464 -10.22 10.01 -14.23
C LEU A 464 -11.39 10.36 -15.16
N HIS A 465 -12.45 10.95 -14.62
CA HIS A 465 -13.73 11.11 -15.32
C HIS A 465 -13.83 12.39 -16.16
N ARG A 466 -12.84 13.29 -16.05
CA ARG A 466 -12.74 14.51 -16.87
C ARG A 466 -11.48 14.52 -17.73
N ALA A 467 -10.77 13.39 -17.85
CA ALA A 467 -9.53 13.28 -18.65
C ALA A 467 -9.76 13.62 -20.12
N ASP A 468 -10.91 13.22 -20.67
CA ASP A 468 -11.36 13.42 -22.04
C ASP A 468 -12.16 14.71 -22.26
N GLN A 469 -12.19 15.60 -21.26
CA GLN A 469 -12.85 16.90 -21.36
C GLN A 469 -11.84 18.04 -21.40
N ILE A 470 -12.18 19.07 -22.16
CA ILE A 470 -11.40 20.29 -22.29
C ILE A 470 -12.12 21.39 -21.53
N PRO A 471 -11.44 22.11 -20.63
CA PRO A 471 -12.05 23.24 -19.95
C PRO A 471 -12.50 24.32 -20.96
N PRO A 472 -13.58 25.07 -20.64
CA PRO A 472 -14.04 26.19 -21.45
C PRO A 472 -12.98 27.30 -21.53
N ILE A 473 -13.14 28.24 -22.47
CA ILE A 473 -12.19 29.34 -22.68
C ILE A 473 -12.06 30.25 -21.44
N ASP A 474 -13.16 30.44 -20.71
CA ASP A 474 -13.20 31.21 -19.46
C ASP A 474 -12.25 30.63 -18.40
N PHE A 475 -12.11 29.30 -18.35
CA PHE A 475 -11.17 28.65 -17.42
C PHE A 475 -9.71 29.05 -17.71
N TRP A 476 -9.30 29.03 -18.98
CA TRP A 476 -7.94 29.36 -19.38
C TRP A 476 -7.65 30.86 -19.24
N THR A 477 -8.64 31.69 -19.57
CA THR A 477 -8.57 33.15 -19.39
C THR A 477 -8.44 33.50 -17.90
N ALA A 478 -9.26 32.90 -17.04
CA ALA A 478 -9.19 33.09 -15.60
C ALA A 478 -7.87 32.57 -15.02
N ALA A 479 -7.34 31.45 -15.54
CA ALA A 479 -6.03 30.93 -15.13
C ALA A 479 -4.90 31.93 -15.44
N ALA A 480 -4.90 32.55 -16.62
CA ALA A 480 -3.89 33.54 -16.99
C ALA A 480 -3.92 34.81 -16.13
N ASN A 481 -5.06 35.13 -15.51
CA ASN A 481 -5.24 36.31 -14.68
C ASN A 481 -5.00 36.06 -13.18
N HIS A 482 -5.37 34.88 -12.69
CA HIS A 482 -5.50 34.62 -11.25
C HIS A 482 -4.68 33.44 -10.74
N ALA A 483 -4.20 32.54 -11.60
CA ALA A 483 -3.41 31.39 -11.14
C ALA A 483 -2.07 31.85 -10.56
N HIS A 484 -1.54 31.06 -9.63
CA HIS A 484 -0.25 31.36 -9.03
C HIS A 484 0.86 31.25 -10.11
N PRO A 485 1.88 32.13 -10.13
CA PRO A 485 2.94 32.11 -11.14
C PRO A 485 3.62 30.74 -11.31
N ALA A 486 3.81 30.02 -10.20
CA ALA A 486 4.39 28.67 -10.20
C ALA A 486 3.52 27.62 -10.94
N ASP A 487 2.21 27.85 -11.06
CA ASP A 487 1.28 26.92 -11.73
C ASP A 487 1.21 27.18 -13.25
N LEU A 488 1.55 28.39 -13.71
CA LEU A 488 1.39 28.81 -15.11
C LEU A 488 2.21 27.97 -16.09
N ALA A 489 3.39 27.48 -15.67
CA ALA A 489 4.21 26.60 -16.49
C ALA A 489 3.47 25.28 -16.78
N ALA A 490 2.93 24.63 -15.75
CA ALA A 490 2.17 23.38 -15.88
C ALA A 490 0.89 23.59 -16.69
N LEU A 491 0.14 24.65 -16.40
CA LEU A 491 -1.10 24.99 -17.11
C LEU A 491 -0.84 25.28 -18.59
N SER A 492 0.22 26.03 -18.92
CA SER A 492 0.56 26.30 -20.32
C SER A 492 0.99 25.04 -21.08
N ALA A 493 1.70 24.12 -20.42
CA ALA A 493 2.03 22.82 -20.99
C ALA A 493 0.75 22.00 -21.23
N ALA A 494 -0.19 22.01 -20.27
CA ALA A 494 -1.46 21.32 -20.36
C ALA A 494 -2.36 21.87 -21.48
N ALA A 495 -2.40 23.19 -21.68
CA ALA A 495 -3.08 23.84 -22.81
C ALA A 495 -2.44 23.44 -24.15
N SER A 496 -1.11 23.52 -24.24
CA SER A 496 -0.34 23.17 -25.44
C SER A 496 -0.54 21.72 -25.86
N LYS A 497 -0.53 20.78 -24.91
CA LYS A 497 -0.78 19.35 -25.13
C LYS A 497 -2.19 19.06 -25.68
N ARG A 498 -3.13 19.98 -25.51
CA ARG A 498 -4.53 19.90 -25.99
C ARG A 498 -4.77 20.64 -27.31
N GLY A 499 -3.73 21.28 -27.84
CA GLY A 499 -3.79 22.10 -29.06
C GLY A 499 -4.29 23.53 -28.84
N LEU A 500 -4.49 23.96 -27.58
CA LEU A 500 -4.95 25.31 -27.23
C LEU A 500 -3.77 26.29 -27.26
N TYR A 501 -3.25 26.54 -28.46
CA TYR A 501 -1.99 27.26 -28.64
C TYR A 501 -2.08 28.73 -28.23
N ARG A 502 -3.22 29.40 -28.46
CA ARG A 502 -3.41 30.80 -28.04
C ARG A 502 -3.36 30.93 -26.52
N ASP A 503 -4.12 30.12 -25.81
CA ASP A 503 -4.15 30.09 -24.35
C ASP A 503 -2.79 29.70 -23.75
N ALA A 504 -2.14 28.70 -24.33
CA ALA A 504 -0.79 28.30 -23.92
C ALA A 504 0.21 29.46 -24.07
N ALA A 505 0.10 30.25 -25.14
CA ALA A 505 0.95 31.42 -25.35
C ALA A 505 0.65 32.55 -24.34
N GLN A 506 -0.61 32.80 -24.03
CA GLN A 506 -1.01 33.79 -23.02
C GLN A 506 -0.49 33.42 -21.62
N LEU A 507 -0.63 32.15 -21.22
CA LEU A 507 -0.09 31.63 -19.97
C LEU A 507 1.44 31.70 -19.93
N ARG A 508 2.13 31.34 -21.03
CA ARG A 508 3.59 31.46 -21.14
C ARG A 508 4.06 32.90 -21.06
N LYS A 509 3.37 33.84 -21.71
CA LYS A 509 3.67 35.28 -21.65
C LYS A 509 3.60 35.76 -20.20
N ARG A 510 2.56 35.39 -19.44
CA ARG A 510 2.44 35.73 -18.01
C ARG A 510 3.51 35.07 -17.13
N ALA A 511 3.90 33.83 -17.43
CA ALA A 511 4.92 33.10 -16.70
C ALA A 511 6.35 33.58 -16.99
N SER A 512 6.59 34.26 -18.11
CA SER A 512 7.94 34.58 -18.61
C SER A 512 8.76 35.46 -17.67
N HIS A 513 8.13 36.25 -16.79
CA HIS A 513 8.83 37.07 -15.80
C HIS A 513 9.52 36.24 -14.71
N SER A 514 8.93 35.10 -14.32
CA SER A 514 9.47 34.23 -13.28
C SER A 514 10.15 32.98 -13.84
N GLU A 515 9.64 32.45 -14.94
CA GLU A 515 10.01 31.14 -15.51
C GLU A 515 10.63 31.26 -16.92
N PRO A 516 11.97 31.09 -17.07
CA PRO A 516 12.68 31.25 -18.34
C PRO A 516 12.26 30.22 -19.40
N TRP A 517 11.93 29.02 -18.94
CA TRP A 517 11.41 27.96 -19.80
C TRP A 517 10.14 28.42 -20.53
N ALA A 518 9.25 29.17 -19.85
CA ALA A 518 8.02 29.66 -20.46
C ALA A 518 8.32 30.65 -21.60
N ALA A 519 9.30 31.54 -21.40
CA ALA A 519 9.77 32.47 -22.42
C ALA A 519 10.35 31.75 -23.65
N ALA A 520 11.23 30.76 -23.42
CA ALA A 520 11.82 29.97 -24.50
C ALA A 520 10.74 29.23 -25.33
N GLN A 521 9.74 28.65 -24.66
CA GLN A 521 8.66 27.93 -25.33
C GLN A 521 7.70 28.86 -26.07
N LEU A 522 7.47 30.07 -25.55
CA LEU A 522 6.72 31.12 -26.26
C LEU A 522 7.40 31.47 -27.59
N LEU A 523 8.73 31.69 -27.58
CA LEU A 523 9.50 31.99 -28.79
C LEU A 523 9.43 30.86 -29.81
N ARG A 524 9.65 29.62 -29.39
CA ARG A 524 9.60 28.45 -30.27
C ARG A 524 8.21 28.23 -30.86
N GLN A 525 7.15 28.45 -30.08
CA GLN A 525 5.78 28.36 -30.56
C GLN A 525 5.50 29.40 -31.65
N PHE A 526 5.82 30.67 -31.39
CA PHE A 526 5.63 31.74 -32.37
C PHE A 526 6.47 31.52 -33.62
N HIS A 527 7.71 31.04 -33.49
CA HIS A 527 8.55 30.72 -34.64
C HIS A 527 7.95 29.61 -35.52
N ARG A 528 7.31 28.59 -34.93
CA ARG A 528 6.60 27.53 -35.68
C ARG A 528 5.36 28.05 -36.41
N MET A 529 4.60 28.95 -35.78
CA MET A 529 3.40 29.54 -36.40
C MET A 529 3.78 30.56 -37.49
N ARG A 530 4.74 31.43 -37.19
CA ARG A 530 5.21 32.55 -38.03
C ARG A 530 6.69 32.83 -37.76
N SER A 531 7.56 32.20 -38.53
CA SER A 531 9.03 32.31 -38.35
C SER A 531 9.59 33.73 -38.52
N THR A 532 8.85 34.62 -39.18
CA THR A 532 9.24 36.02 -39.44
C THR A 532 8.82 37.01 -38.35
N ASP A 533 7.92 36.64 -37.43
CA ASP A 533 7.46 37.56 -36.38
C ASP A 533 8.50 37.69 -35.26
N ARG A 534 9.08 38.89 -35.12
CA ARG A 534 10.15 39.18 -34.15
C ARG A 534 9.62 39.86 -32.87
N ARG A 535 8.35 40.24 -32.80
CA ARG A 535 7.76 40.89 -31.62
C ARG A 535 7.86 40.05 -30.33
N PRO A 536 7.62 38.72 -30.35
CA PRO A 536 7.81 37.89 -29.16
C PRO A 536 9.26 37.92 -28.67
N ALA A 537 10.22 37.87 -29.60
CA ALA A 537 11.65 37.92 -29.27
C ALA A 537 12.05 39.26 -28.66
N HIS A 538 11.54 40.38 -29.20
CA HIS A 538 11.75 41.71 -28.64
C HIS A 538 11.16 41.82 -27.22
N TRP A 539 9.90 41.42 -27.04
CA TRP A 539 9.23 41.49 -25.75
C TRP A 539 9.93 40.65 -24.67
N VAL A 540 10.36 39.42 -24.99
CA VAL A 540 11.08 38.57 -24.04
C VAL A 540 12.41 39.21 -23.64
N VAL A 541 13.13 39.80 -24.59
CA VAL A 541 14.40 40.49 -24.31
C VAL A 541 14.20 41.70 -23.41
N ASP A 542 13.06 42.40 -23.44
CA ASP A 542 12.81 43.54 -22.56
C ASP A 542 12.34 43.14 -21.15
N GLN A 543 11.57 42.05 -21.05
CA GLN A 543 10.80 41.73 -19.85
C GLN A 543 11.48 40.73 -18.90
N VAL A 544 12.40 39.90 -19.41
CA VAL A 544 13.05 38.88 -18.57
C VAL A 544 14.15 39.53 -17.71
N PRO A 545 14.12 39.32 -16.37
CA PRO A 545 15.19 39.74 -15.46
C PRO A 545 16.50 39.01 -15.75
N LEU A 546 17.64 39.71 -15.60
CA LEU A 546 18.97 39.21 -15.99
C LEU A 546 19.84 38.80 -14.80
N GLU A 547 19.31 38.75 -13.58
CA GLU A 547 20.08 38.49 -12.36
C GLU A 547 20.52 37.03 -12.23
N GLU A 548 19.77 36.09 -12.82
CA GLU A 548 20.02 34.66 -12.71
C GLU A 548 20.71 34.13 -13.99
N PRO A 549 21.94 33.59 -13.92
CA PRO A 549 22.70 33.16 -15.10
C PRO A 549 21.98 32.13 -15.97
N ASP A 550 21.27 31.20 -15.35
CA ASP A 550 20.54 30.14 -16.05
C ASP A 550 19.38 30.68 -16.90
N LYS A 551 18.75 31.78 -16.48
CA LYS A 551 17.70 32.44 -17.27
C LYS A 551 18.27 33.00 -18.57
N VAL A 552 19.44 33.64 -18.47
CA VAL A 552 20.15 34.20 -19.62
C VAL A 552 20.63 33.11 -20.57
N VAL A 553 21.16 31.99 -20.06
CA VAL A 553 21.55 30.82 -20.87
C VAL A 553 20.37 30.29 -21.68
N GLN A 554 19.22 30.05 -21.03
CA GLN A 554 18.03 29.52 -21.71
C GLN A 554 17.49 30.51 -22.75
N LEU A 555 17.51 31.81 -22.46
CA LEU A 555 17.08 32.83 -23.39
C LEU A 555 17.99 32.92 -24.62
N LEU A 556 19.32 32.94 -24.42
CA LEU A 556 20.29 32.93 -25.52
C LEU A 556 20.11 31.71 -26.43
N ALA A 557 19.95 30.52 -25.84
CA ALA A 557 19.68 29.30 -26.59
C ALA A 557 18.37 29.40 -27.39
N ALA A 558 17.30 29.88 -26.77
CA ALA A 558 16.00 30.02 -27.43
C ALA A 558 16.03 31.03 -28.59
N LEU A 559 16.67 32.19 -28.40
CA LEU A 559 16.84 33.21 -29.44
C LEU A 559 17.69 32.68 -30.61
N ARG A 560 18.73 31.89 -30.33
CA ARG A 560 19.54 31.22 -31.36
C ARG A 560 18.71 30.21 -32.14
N ASP A 561 17.94 29.36 -31.46
CA ASP A 561 17.13 28.32 -32.08
C ASP A 561 16.10 28.91 -33.07
N VAL A 562 15.56 30.10 -32.79
CA VAL A 562 14.62 30.81 -33.68
C VAL A 562 15.30 31.80 -34.65
N GLY A 563 16.63 31.80 -34.70
CA GLY A 563 17.43 32.66 -35.59
C GLY A 563 17.25 34.16 -35.37
N ALA A 564 17.08 34.59 -34.11
CA ALA A 564 16.83 35.98 -33.71
C ALA A 564 18.15 36.72 -33.35
N SER A 565 19.09 36.79 -34.30
CA SER A 565 20.44 37.36 -34.06
C SER A 565 20.42 38.84 -33.61
N GLN A 566 19.47 39.64 -34.09
CA GLN A 566 19.32 41.03 -33.63
C GLN A 566 18.93 41.07 -32.14
N GLN A 567 17.99 40.23 -31.71
CA GLN A 567 17.56 40.18 -30.32
C GLN A 567 18.62 39.59 -29.39
N VAL A 568 19.50 38.71 -29.89
CA VAL A 568 20.73 38.34 -29.16
C VAL A 568 21.59 39.58 -28.92
N THR A 569 21.76 40.44 -29.93
CA THR A 569 22.52 41.70 -29.81
C THR A 569 21.85 42.65 -28.81
N ASP A 570 20.53 42.81 -28.88
CA ASP A 570 19.76 43.67 -27.98
C ASP A 570 19.85 43.17 -26.52
N LEU A 571 19.79 41.85 -26.30
CA LEU A 571 19.97 41.24 -24.97
C LEU A 571 21.38 41.51 -24.43
N LEU A 572 22.41 41.35 -25.26
CA LEU A 572 23.80 41.61 -24.85
C LEU A 572 24.05 43.10 -24.55
N ALA A 573 23.32 44.01 -25.21
CA ALA A 573 23.38 45.44 -24.94
C ALA A 573 22.77 45.84 -23.58
N ARG A 574 21.91 44.99 -22.99
CA ARG A 574 21.43 45.13 -21.60
C ARG A 574 22.48 44.73 -20.55
N ASP A 575 23.67 44.34 -20.99
CA ASP A 575 24.81 43.93 -20.17
C ASP A 575 24.45 42.84 -19.13
N PRO A 576 24.09 41.62 -19.60
CA PRO A 576 23.85 40.49 -18.71
C PRO A 576 25.09 40.16 -17.88
N ALA A 577 26.29 40.42 -18.42
CA ALA A 577 27.56 40.17 -17.73
C ALA A 577 27.77 41.05 -16.51
N ALA A 578 27.16 42.24 -16.42
CA ALA A 578 27.13 43.08 -15.22
C ALA A 578 25.98 42.74 -14.27
N SER A 579 24.86 42.22 -14.79
CA SER A 579 23.61 42.05 -14.03
C SER A 579 23.53 40.72 -13.28
N VAL A 580 24.10 39.64 -13.81
CA VAL A 580 24.01 38.31 -13.19
C VAL A 580 24.74 38.22 -11.85
N THR A 581 24.20 37.40 -10.95
CA THR A 581 24.90 36.92 -9.75
C THR A 581 26.02 35.97 -10.14
N VAL A 582 27.08 35.95 -9.33
CA VAL A 582 28.30 35.15 -9.58
C VAL A 582 28.58 34.13 -8.48
N ASP A 583 27.59 33.88 -7.62
CA ASP A 583 27.73 33.02 -6.44
C ASP A 583 27.77 31.52 -6.82
N ASP A 584 27.11 31.15 -7.92
CA ASP A 584 27.08 29.77 -8.44
C ASP A 584 28.05 29.64 -9.63
N ALA A 585 29.22 29.05 -9.37
CA ALA A 585 30.27 28.82 -10.37
C ALA A 585 29.79 27.94 -11.54
N TYR A 586 28.82 27.05 -11.33
CA TYR A 586 28.27 26.18 -12.38
C TYR A 586 27.34 26.93 -13.31
N ALA A 587 26.39 27.68 -12.76
CA ALA A 587 25.51 28.52 -13.56
C ALA A 587 26.32 29.57 -14.37
N VAL A 588 27.33 30.18 -13.74
CA VAL A 588 28.26 31.11 -14.40
C VAL A 588 29.05 30.43 -15.51
N GLY A 589 29.58 29.23 -15.27
CA GLY A 589 30.33 28.47 -16.27
C GLY A 589 29.48 28.16 -17.52
N ARG A 590 28.22 27.78 -17.33
CA ARG A 590 27.28 27.59 -18.46
C ARG A 590 27.01 28.88 -19.21
N LEU A 591 26.87 30.00 -18.50
CA LEU A 591 26.67 31.31 -19.13
C LEU A 591 27.90 31.77 -19.92
N LEU A 592 29.11 31.60 -19.38
CA LEU A 592 30.35 31.89 -20.12
C LEU A 592 30.42 31.11 -21.43
N LYS A 593 30.08 29.82 -21.40
CA LYS A 593 30.03 28.99 -22.60
C LYS A 593 28.95 29.47 -23.58
N ALA A 594 27.76 29.78 -23.10
CA ALA A 594 26.67 30.29 -23.93
C ALA A 594 27.01 31.64 -24.59
N LEU A 595 27.67 32.55 -23.87
CA LEU A 595 28.17 33.84 -24.40
C LEU A 595 29.25 33.63 -25.46
N SER A 596 30.16 32.67 -25.25
CA SER A 596 31.18 32.28 -26.22
C SER A 596 30.56 31.70 -27.51
N GLU A 597 29.54 30.86 -27.39
CA GLU A 597 28.82 30.27 -28.53
C GLU A 597 28.11 31.33 -29.41
N VAL A 598 27.76 32.49 -28.86
CA VAL A 598 27.20 33.64 -29.61
C VAL A 598 28.25 34.71 -29.96
N ALA A 599 29.55 34.41 -29.76
CA ALA A 599 30.68 35.30 -30.02
C ALA A 599 30.63 36.65 -29.25
N ALA A 600 30.01 36.67 -28.07
CA ALA A 600 29.94 37.84 -27.19
C ALA A 600 31.24 38.01 -26.38
N HIS A 601 32.36 38.31 -27.05
CA HIS A 601 33.70 38.31 -26.46
C HIS A 601 33.86 39.31 -25.31
N GLU A 602 33.26 40.50 -25.41
CA GLU A 602 33.33 41.55 -24.38
C GLU A 602 32.60 41.13 -23.10
N GLN A 603 31.35 40.66 -23.23
CA GLN A 603 30.53 40.19 -22.12
C GLN A 603 31.12 38.92 -21.48
N THR A 604 31.69 38.02 -22.29
CA THR A 604 32.38 36.82 -21.81
C THR A 604 33.59 37.22 -20.95
N ALA A 605 34.41 38.17 -21.41
CA ALA A 605 35.57 38.65 -20.65
C ALA A 605 35.17 39.38 -19.36
N ALA A 606 34.13 40.22 -19.41
CA ALA A 606 33.61 40.95 -18.25
C ALA A 606 33.04 40.04 -17.16
N LEU A 607 32.21 39.05 -17.56
CA LEU A 607 31.67 38.05 -16.62
C LEU A 607 32.79 37.18 -16.04
N ALA A 608 33.74 36.74 -16.86
CA ALA A 608 34.86 35.94 -16.41
C ALA A 608 35.73 36.70 -15.39
N GLU A 609 35.94 38.00 -15.60
CA GLU A 609 36.67 38.85 -14.66
C GLU A 609 35.93 39.04 -13.33
N ARG A 610 34.61 39.26 -13.37
CA ARG A 610 33.77 39.33 -12.15
C ARG A 610 33.82 38.00 -11.40
N ALA A 611 33.57 36.88 -12.08
CA ALA A 611 33.61 35.55 -11.49
C ALA A 611 34.98 35.23 -10.86
N ALA A 612 36.08 35.58 -11.53
CA ALA A 612 37.43 35.40 -11.02
C ALA A 612 37.71 36.20 -9.72
N ARG A 613 37.08 37.38 -9.55
CA ARG A 613 37.22 38.21 -8.33
C ARG A 613 36.38 37.72 -7.17
N HIS A 614 35.22 37.12 -7.46
CA HIS A 614 34.24 36.68 -6.45
C HIS A 614 34.31 35.19 -6.14
N ILE A 615 35.29 34.47 -6.69
CA ILE A 615 35.49 33.05 -6.44
C ILE A 615 35.63 32.76 -4.94
N HIS A 616 34.87 31.79 -4.43
CA HIS A 616 35.07 31.26 -3.09
C HIS A 616 36.30 30.36 -3.10
N PRO A 617 37.44 30.79 -2.50
CA PRO A 617 38.71 30.08 -2.64
C PRO A 617 38.78 28.80 -1.79
N ASP A 618 37.79 28.55 -0.93
CA ASP A 618 37.78 27.43 0.01
C ASP A 618 37.16 26.15 -0.59
N ASP A 619 36.32 26.30 -1.63
CA ASP A 619 35.66 25.18 -2.33
C ASP A 619 36.44 24.80 -3.61
N PRO A 620 37.14 23.65 -3.62
CA PRO A 620 37.91 23.21 -4.78
C PRO A 620 37.04 22.98 -6.04
N SER A 621 35.77 22.63 -5.91
CA SER A 621 34.88 22.38 -7.06
C SER A 621 34.57 23.66 -7.85
N HIS A 622 34.36 24.77 -7.14
CA HIS A 622 34.14 26.08 -7.77
C HIS A 622 35.39 26.57 -8.52
N VAL A 623 36.57 26.38 -7.93
CA VAL A 623 37.86 26.75 -8.56
C VAL A 623 38.11 25.93 -9.82
N VAL A 624 37.94 24.61 -9.75
CA VAL A 624 38.10 23.70 -10.89
C VAL A 624 37.22 24.13 -12.05
N LEU A 625 35.93 24.33 -11.79
CA LEU A 625 34.95 24.57 -12.83
C LEU A 625 35.22 25.88 -13.57
N LEU A 626 35.58 26.95 -12.85
CA LEU A 626 35.94 28.23 -13.46
C LEU A 626 37.27 28.15 -14.22
N LEU A 627 38.30 27.48 -13.69
CA LEU A 627 39.58 27.30 -14.38
C LEU A 627 39.44 26.52 -15.69
N GLU A 628 38.73 25.39 -15.66
CA GLU A 628 38.47 24.57 -16.84
C GLU A 628 37.68 25.36 -17.87
N THR A 629 36.56 25.98 -17.46
CA THR A 629 35.69 26.75 -18.37
C THR A 629 36.41 27.95 -18.98
N MET A 630 37.15 28.74 -18.19
CA MET A 630 37.89 29.89 -18.70
C MET A 630 39.04 29.48 -19.63
N ARG A 631 39.68 28.33 -19.37
CA ARG A 631 40.69 27.77 -20.29
C ARG A 631 40.07 27.35 -21.62
N GLU A 632 38.96 26.61 -21.58
CA GLU A 632 38.25 26.14 -22.78
C GLU A 632 37.82 27.30 -23.67
N ILE A 633 37.38 28.41 -23.07
CA ILE A 633 36.92 29.61 -23.78
C ILE A 633 38.07 30.58 -24.15
N GLY A 634 39.30 30.33 -23.68
CA GLY A 634 40.49 31.13 -24.00
C GLY A 634 40.67 32.41 -23.15
N CYS A 635 40.03 32.50 -21.99
CA CYS A 635 40.12 33.62 -21.04
C CYS A 635 41.39 33.56 -20.16
N HIS A 636 42.57 33.49 -20.78
CA HIS A 636 43.85 33.26 -20.07
C HIS A 636 44.21 34.37 -19.06
N LYS A 637 43.80 35.63 -19.31
CA LYS A 637 44.03 36.75 -18.38
C LYS A 637 43.27 36.56 -17.07
N GLN A 638 42.04 36.06 -17.13
CA GLN A 638 41.19 35.81 -15.97
C GLN A 638 41.62 34.56 -15.20
N VAL A 639 42.14 33.53 -15.90
CA VAL A 639 42.85 32.41 -15.26
C VAL A 639 44.00 32.92 -14.38
N ALA A 640 44.80 33.89 -14.85
CA ALA A 640 45.86 34.49 -14.04
C ALA A 640 45.33 35.25 -12.81
N VAL A 641 44.15 35.86 -12.88
CA VAL A 641 43.49 36.52 -11.73
C VAL A 641 43.12 35.49 -10.66
N ILE A 642 42.53 34.35 -11.05
CA ILE A 642 42.20 33.26 -10.11
C ILE A 642 43.47 32.75 -9.43
N LEU A 643 44.54 32.50 -10.21
CA LEU A 643 45.81 32.03 -9.69
C LEU A 643 46.47 33.04 -8.72
N THR A 644 46.29 34.34 -8.92
CA THR A 644 46.82 35.36 -8.00
C THR A 644 46.21 35.24 -6.58
N GLY A 645 45.00 34.68 -6.47
CA GLY A 645 44.34 34.41 -5.18
C GLY A 645 44.91 33.21 -4.40
N ASP A 646 45.86 32.47 -4.98
CA ASP A 646 46.47 31.26 -4.44
C ASP A 646 45.44 30.22 -3.94
N PRO A 647 44.59 29.68 -4.84
CA PRO A 647 43.61 28.66 -4.47
C PRO A 647 44.28 27.44 -3.82
N ALA A 648 45.49 27.09 -4.24
CA ALA A 648 46.26 25.98 -3.68
C ALA A 648 46.54 26.12 -2.18
N ALA A 649 46.60 27.34 -1.63
CA ALA A 649 46.76 27.58 -0.20
C ALA A 649 45.45 27.58 0.60
N ARG A 650 44.31 27.81 -0.05
CA ARG A 650 43.02 28.11 0.62
C ARG A 650 42.00 26.99 0.56
N VAL A 651 41.95 26.21 -0.53
CA VAL A 651 40.97 25.12 -0.66
C VAL A 651 41.07 24.11 0.46
N THR A 652 39.91 23.55 0.83
CA THR A 652 39.84 22.36 1.68
C THR A 652 40.43 21.15 0.95
N VAL A 653 41.01 20.24 1.72
CA VAL A 653 41.65 19.02 1.18
C VAL A 653 40.90 17.75 1.58
N GLU A 654 39.62 17.86 1.93
CA GLU A 654 38.81 16.72 2.37
C GLU A 654 38.16 15.99 1.18
N ASP A 655 37.72 16.73 0.15
CA ASP A 655 37.16 16.16 -1.07
C ASP A 655 38.27 15.69 -2.02
N TYR A 656 38.59 14.40 -1.94
CA TYR A 656 39.62 13.76 -2.76
C TYR A 656 39.39 13.90 -4.27
N PHE A 657 38.12 13.93 -4.71
CA PHE A 657 37.78 14.02 -6.12
C PHE A 657 37.97 15.45 -6.63
N ALA A 658 37.44 16.43 -5.91
CA ALA A 658 37.59 17.84 -6.27
C ALA A 658 39.07 18.28 -6.21
N VAL A 659 39.83 17.84 -5.20
CA VAL A 659 41.28 18.12 -5.10
C VAL A 659 42.06 17.46 -6.22
N GLY A 660 41.76 16.19 -6.56
CA GLY A 660 42.40 15.50 -7.68
C GLY A 660 42.18 16.22 -9.02
N ARG A 661 40.94 16.68 -9.25
CA ARG A 661 40.61 17.52 -10.42
C ARG A 661 41.30 18.88 -10.39
N LEU A 662 41.41 19.51 -9.22
CA LEU A 662 42.09 20.80 -9.09
C LEU A 662 43.59 20.70 -9.37
N LEU A 663 44.25 19.65 -8.88
CA LEU A 663 45.65 19.36 -9.23
C LEU A 663 45.84 19.28 -10.74
N LYS A 664 44.94 18.55 -11.42
CA LYS A 664 44.96 18.43 -12.87
C LYS A 664 44.70 19.76 -13.57
N ALA A 665 43.67 20.50 -13.15
CA ALA A 665 43.32 21.80 -13.73
C ALA A 665 44.47 22.81 -13.59
N LEU A 666 45.12 22.89 -12.42
CA LEU A 666 46.29 23.74 -12.16
C LEU A 666 47.49 23.34 -13.03
N SER A 667 47.74 22.03 -13.19
CA SER A 667 48.79 21.50 -14.07
C SER A 667 48.54 21.88 -15.53
N GLU A 668 47.30 21.75 -16.01
CA GLU A 668 46.92 22.05 -17.39
C GLU A 668 46.97 23.56 -17.71
N VAL A 669 46.91 24.44 -16.71
CA VAL A 669 47.18 25.89 -16.87
C VAL A 669 48.62 26.29 -16.53
N ALA A 670 49.52 25.32 -16.38
CA ALA A 670 50.95 25.49 -16.06
C ALA A 670 51.24 26.23 -14.72
N ALA A 671 50.33 26.15 -13.75
CA ALA A 671 50.52 26.72 -12.40
C ALA A 671 51.36 25.80 -11.49
N HIS A 672 52.58 25.47 -11.91
CA HIS A 672 53.41 24.42 -11.30
C HIS A 672 53.68 24.62 -9.79
N GLU A 673 53.92 25.86 -9.33
CA GLU A 673 54.15 26.15 -7.91
C GLU A 673 52.91 25.86 -7.06
N GLN A 674 51.73 26.22 -7.55
CA GLN A 674 50.45 25.97 -6.86
C GLN A 674 50.05 24.50 -6.92
N THR A 675 50.30 23.81 -8.03
CA THR A 675 50.11 22.34 -8.12
C THR A 675 50.97 21.63 -7.07
N ALA A 676 52.24 22.02 -6.92
CA ALA A 676 53.13 21.45 -5.91
C ALA A 676 52.67 21.77 -4.48
N ALA A 677 52.27 23.01 -4.20
CA ALA A 677 51.79 23.44 -2.89
C ALA A 677 50.49 22.72 -2.47
N LEU A 678 49.53 22.56 -3.39
CA LEU A 678 48.29 21.82 -3.13
C LEU A 678 48.59 20.33 -2.90
N ALA A 679 49.47 19.73 -3.71
CA ALA A 679 49.86 18.34 -3.54
C ALA A 679 50.54 18.12 -2.18
N GLU A 680 51.38 19.04 -1.73
CA GLU A 680 52.04 18.98 -0.42
C GLU A 680 51.04 19.09 0.74
N ARG A 681 50.10 20.05 0.67
CA ARG A 681 49.04 20.21 1.67
C ARG A 681 48.14 18.98 1.74
N ALA A 682 47.68 18.49 0.59
CA ALA A 682 46.84 17.30 0.53
C ALA A 682 47.60 16.06 1.04
N ALA A 683 48.87 15.90 0.67
CA ALA A 683 49.73 14.85 1.19
C ALA A 683 50.00 14.95 2.70
N ARG A 684 49.79 16.11 3.35
CA ARG A 684 49.94 16.33 4.81
C ARG A 684 48.65 16.30 5.63
N HIS A 685 47.51 16.66 5.04
CA HIS A 685 46.28 16.88 5.80
C HIS A 685 45.08 16.05 5.33
N PHE A 686 45.16 15.35 4.19
CA PHE A 686 44.06 14.52 3.68
C PHE A 686 43.59 13.45 4.71
N PRO A 687 42.28 13.36 5.02
CA PRO A 687 41.75 12.38 5.97
C PRO A 687 41.92 10.96 5.44
N LEU A 688 42.46 10.05 6.26
CA LEU A 688 42.76 8.67 5.85
C LEU A 688 41.63 7.67 6.15
N ASN A 689 40.40 8.16 6.38
CA ASN A 689 39.27 7.33 6.82
C ASN A 689 38.85 6.30 5.76
N ASP A 690 39.04 6.62 4.48
CA ASP A 690 38.78 5.70 3.38
C ASP A 690 40.06 5.48 2.55
N PRO A 691 40.60 4.24 2.55
CA PRO A 691 41.71 3.83 1.71
C PRO A 691 41.55 4.10 0.21
N HIS A 692 40.34 4.01 -0.35
CA HIS A 692 40.07 4.26 -1.77
C HIS A 692 40.29 5.73 -2.14
N HIS A 693 39.84 6.65 -1.29
CA HIS A 693 40.02 8.09 -1.53
C HIS A 693 41.50 8.49 -1.53
N ALA A 694 42.29 7.93 -0.60
CA ALA A 694 43.71 8.17 -0.53
C ALA A 694 44.45 7.65 -1.78
N ILE A 695 44.06 6.48 -2.31
CA ILE A 695 44.62 5.91 -3.55
C ILE A 695 44.32 6.83 -4.73
N TRP A 696 43.08 7.26 -4.91
CA TRP A 696 42.69 8.09 -6.05
C TRP A 696 43.43 9.43 -6.06
N LEU A 697 43.64 10.02 -4.88
CA LEU A 697 44.42 11.23 -4.74
C LEU A 697 45.92 11.01 -5.02
N MET A 698 46.51 9.88 -4.60
CA MET A 698 47.89 9.52 -4.95
C MET A 698 48.07 9.36 -6.47
N GLU A 699 47.10 8.75 -7.14
CA GLU A 699 47.10 8.59 -8.61
C GLU A 699 47.00 9.97 -9.28
N SER A 700 46.08 10.82 -8.84
CA SER A 700 45.94 12.20 -9.32
C SER A 700 47.24 13.01 -9.14
N MET A 701 47.92 12.88 -7.99
CA MET A 701 49.23 13.53 -7.75
C MET A 701 50.31 13.04 -8.72
N ARG A 702 50.32 11.76 -9.09
CA ARG A 702 51.29 11.19 -10.03
C ARG A 702 51.04 11.64 -11.46
N GLU A 703 49.77 11.75 -11.86
CA GLU A 703 49.39 12.25 -13.18
C GLU A 703 49.91 13.67 -13.41
N VAL A 704 49.96 14.48 -12.36
CA VAL A 704 50.48 15.86 -12.41
C VAL A 704 51.98 15.98 -12.05
N GLY A 705 52.69 14.86 -11.86
CA GLY A 705 54.13 14.82 -11.60
C GLY A 705 54.56 15.07 -10.14
N ALA A 706 53.63 15.14 -9.19
CA ALA A 706 53.90 15.32 -7.75
C ALA A 706 54.26 13.98 -7.06
N TYR A 707 55.33 13.33 -7.53
CA TYR A 707 55.73 11.98 -7.09
C TYR A 707 56.15 11.91 -5.62
N GLU A 708 56.83 12.93 -5.10
CA GLU A 708 57.29 12.98 -3.71
C GLU A 708 56.12 13.11 -2.74
N GLN A 709 55.14 13.95 -3.07
CA GLN A 709 53.92 14.16 -2.30
C GLN A 709 53.03 12.91 -2.32
N ALA A 710 52.91 12.24 -3.48
CA ALA A 710 52.25 10.95 -3.57
C ALA A 710 52.93 9.88 -2.69
N ALA A 711 54.27 9.87 -2.62
CA ALA A 711 55.02 8.98 -1.74
C ALA A 711 54.83 9.32 -0.25
N ALA A 712 54.74 10.60 0.11
CA ALA A 712 54.47 11.05 1.47
C ALA A 712 53.05 10.66 1.94
N LEU A 713 52.04 10.81 1.08
CA LEU A 713 50.67 10.36 1.37
C LEU A 713 50.62 8.83 1.50
N ALA A 714 51.33 8.10 0.63
CA ALA A 714 51.46 6.64 0.71
C ALA A 714 52.10 6.18 2.03
N GLU A 715 53.14 6.87 2.51
CA GLU A 715 53.77 6.59 3.80
C GLU A 715 52.81 6.85 4.98
N ARG A 716 52.04 7.95 4.96
CA ARG A 716 51.05 8.23 6.01
C ARG A 716 49.90 7.22 5.99
N ALA A 717 49.37 6.89 4.82
CA ALA A 717 48.33 5.87 4.64
C ALA A 717 48.79 4.49 5.15
N ALA A 718 50.02 4.09 4.78
CA ALA A 718 50.63 2.85 5.25
C ALA A 718 50.84 2.80 6.77
N ARG A 719 50.85 3.94 7.49
CA ARG A 719 51.00 4.01 8.96
C ARG A 719 49.70 4.19 9.74
N HIS A 720 48.69 4.84 9.15
CA HIS A 720 47.53 5.32 9.91
C HIS A 720 46.16 5.01 9.30
N ALA A 721 46.06 4.46 8.08
CA ALA A 721 44.77 4.12 7.49
C ALA A 721 44.03 3.03 8.29
N PRO A 722 42.71 3.13 8.49
CA PRO A 722 41.92 2.07 9.11
C PRO A 722 41.93 0.81 8.25
N LEU A 723 41.89 -0.34 8.92
CA LEU A 723 41.94 -1.68 8.31
C LEU A 723 40.66 -2.48 8.60
N ASP A 724 39.58 -1.78 8.92
CA ASP A 724 38.31 -2.27 9.46
C ASP A 724 37.33 -2.79 8.41
N SER A 725 37.56 -2.53 7.12
CA SER A 725 36.67 -2.90 6.02
C SER A 725 37.22 -4.02 5.13
N GLU A 726 36.32 -4.97 4.80
CA GLU A 726 36.55 -6.09 3.89
C GLU A 726 36.89 -5.57 2.48
N GLY A 727 38.19 -5.45 2.17
CA GLY A 727 38.69 -5.05 0.85
C GLY A 727 39.57 -3.78 0.84
N SER A 728 39.45 -2.87 1.79
CA SER A 728 40.16 -1.58 1.72
C SER A 728 41.68 -1.72 1.90
N ALA A 729 42.12 -2.64 2.77
CA ALA A 729 43.52 -3.03 2.90
C ALA A 729 44.06 -3.75 1.64
N SER A 730 43.20 -4.50 0.93
CA SER A 730 43.52 -5.16 -0.36
C SER A 730 43.94 -4.15 -1.41
N PHE A 731 43.04 -3.20 -1.64
CA PHE A 731 43.18 -2.23 -2.71
C PHE A 731 44.36 -1.32 -2.41
N MET A 732 44.54 -0.90 -1.15
CA MET A 732 45.70 -0.11 -0.78
C MET A 732 47.02 -0.87 -0.95
N LEU A 733 47.12 -2.14 -0.53
CA LEU A 733 48.33 -2.95 -0.76
C LEU A 733 48.64 -3.14 -2.25
N GLN A 734 47.61 -3.39 -3.06
CA GLN A 734 47.76 -3.55 -4.50
C GLN A 734 48.18 -2.24 -5.17
N SER A 735 47.51 -1.15 -4.86
CA SER A 735 47.81 0.17 -5.42
C SER A 735 49.20 0.62 -5.00
N LEU A 736 49.58 0.54 -3.72
CA LEU A 736 50.94 0.85 -3.26
C LEU A 736 52.01 0.06 -4.03
N ARG A 737 51.79 -1.22 -4.31
CA ARG A 737 52.72 -2.03 -5.12
C ARG A 737 52.73 -1.68 -6.60
N LYS A 738 51.57 -1.51 -7.24
CA LYS A 738 51.48 -1.03 -8.64
C LYS A 738 52.22 0.30 -8.80
N SER A 739 52.20 1.08 -7.73
CA SER A 739 52.79 2.41 -7.64
C SER A 739 54.30 2.40 -7.32
N GLY A 740 54.92 1.22 -7.07
CA GLY A 740 56.34 1.06 -6.75
C GLY A 740 56.72 1.27 -5.27
N ALA A 741 55.75 1.55 -4.40
CA ALA A 741 55.92 1.84 -2.97
C ALA A 741 56.02 0.54 -2.13
N TYR A 742 57.04 -0.29 -2.42
CA TYR A 742 57.17 -1.63 -1.84
C TYR A 742 57.42 -1.63 -0.33
N THR A 743 58.15 -0.64 0.19
CA THR A 743 58.44 -0.50 1.63
C THR A 743 57.18 -0.10 2.41
N GLN A 744 56.37 0.81 1.86
CA GLN A 744 55.06 1.18 2.40
C GLN A 744 54.09 -0.01 2.38
N ALA A 745 54.06 -0.75 1.27
CA ALA A 745 53.24 -1.95 1.14
C ALA A 745 53.66 -3.05 2.14
N ALA A 746 54.95 -3.23 2.41
CA ALA A 746 55.45 -4.17 3.41
C ALA A 746 54.98 -3.78 4.83
N ARG A 747 55.07 -2.50 5.18
CA ARG A 747 54.63 -1.98 6.49
C ARG A 747 53.11 -2.10 6.69
N LEU A 748 52.32 -1.82 5.66
CA LEU A 748 50.87 -2.00 5.71
C LEU A 748 50.49 -3.48 5.87
N ALA A 749 51.21 -4.38 5.20
CA ALA A 749 51.00 -5.83 5.31
C ALA A 749 51.34 -6.36 6.71
N GLU A 750 52.40 -5.84 7.34
CA GLU A 750 52.75 -6.13 8.73
C GLU A 750 51.66 -5.69 9.72
N ARG A 751 51.15 -4.45 9.59
CA ARG A 751 50.04 -3.98 10.43
C ARG A 751 48.76 -4.79 10.23
N ALA A 752 48.43 -5.14 8.99
CA ALA A 752 47.27 -5.97 8.68
C ALA A 752 47.38 -7.38 9.29
N ALA A 753 48.55 -8.02 9.22
CA ALA A 753 48.79 -9.33 9.85
C ALA A 753 48.65 -9.27 11.38
N ALA A 754 49.07 -8.17 12.01
CA ALA A 754 48.99 -7.98 13.46
C ALA A 754 47.58 -7.64 13.98
N GLN A 755 46.78 -6.88 13.22
CA GLN A 755 45.50 -6.32 13.70
C GLN A 755 44.24 -7.04 13.19
N ASN A 756 44.35 -7.92 12.19
CA ASN A 756 43.17 -8.61 11.62
C ASN A 756 42.48 -9.51 12.65
N ALA A 757 41.14 -9.49 12.66
CA ALA A 757 40.32 -10.42 13.44
C ALA A 757 40.32 -11.80 12.76
N LEU A 758 40.54 -12.87 13.53
CA LEU A 758 40.68 -14.23 12.99
C LEU A 758 39.35 -15.01 12.94
N ALA A 759 38.22 -14.36 13.24
CA ALA A 759 36.92 -15.03 13.35
C ALA A 759 36.32 -15.38 11.99
N ASN A 760 36.45 -14.51 10.98
CA ASN A 760 35.85 -14.77 9.67
C ASN A 760 36.83 -15.56 8.78
N PRO A 761 36.50 -16.79 8.34
CA PRO A 761 37.37 -17.59 7.48
C PRO A 761 37.63 -16.95 6.10
N ALA A 762 36.73 -16.11 5.59
CA ALA A 762 36.93 -15.42 4.32
C ALA A 762 38.06 -14.38 4.42
N ASP A 763 38.06 -13.59 5.49
CA ASP A 763 39.05 -12.52 5.74
C ASP A 763 40.47 -13.09 5.90
N VAL A 764 40.59 -14.19 6.67
CA VAL A 764 41.86 -14.90 6.87
C VAL A 764 42.36 -15.51 5.56
N THR A 765 41.47 -16.17 4.81
CA THR A 765 41.80 -16.76 3.50
C THR A 765 42.33 -15.72 2.54
N TRP A 766 41.65 -14.58 2.51
CA TRP A 766 41.94 -13.49 1.61
C TRP A 766 43.28 -12.83 1.96
N LEU A 767 43.54 -12.54 3.24
CA LEU A 767 44.80 -11.97 3.70
C LEU A 767 45.98 -12.91 3.40
N LEU A 768 45.83 -14.21 3.67
CA LEU A 768 46.83 -15.23 3.31
C LEU A 768 47.07 -15.31 1.80
N ASP A 769 46.03 -15.29 0.95
CA ASP A 769 46.21 -15.28 -0.51
C ASP A 769 47.06 -14.09 -0.98
N ARG A 770 46.80 -12.90 -0.43
CA ARG A 770 47.56 -11.71 -0.81
C ARG A 770 49.00 -11.77 -0.32
N LEU A 771 49.25 -12.14 0.94
CA LEU A 771 50.61 -12.27 1.48
C LEU A 771 51.45 -13.31 0.72
N LEU A 772 50.82 -14.42 0.30
CA LEU A 772 51.47 -15.46 -0.51
C LEU A 772 51.80 -14.98 -1.93
N ARG A 773 50.85 -14.33 -2.61
CA ARG A 773 51.10 -13.74 -3.94
C ARG A 773 52.15 -12.64 -3.88
N SER A 774 52.23 -11.94 -2.74
CA SER A 774 53.14 -10.84 -2.51
C SER A 774 54.55 -11.28 -2.08
N LYS A 775 54.77 -12.60 -1.88
CA LYS A 775 55.99 -13.22 -1.34
C LYS A 775 56.43 -12.62 0.01
N SER A 776 55.47 -12.20 0.82
CA SER A 776 55.69 -11.60 2.14
C SER A 776 55.79 -12.69 3.21
N TYR A 777 56.87 -13.48 3.16
CA TYR A 777 57.03 -14.69 3.98
C TYR A 777 57.04 -14.42 5.49
N GLU A 778 57.69 -13.34 5.92
CA GLU A 778 57.78 -12.93 7.33
C GLU A 778 56.41 -12.54 7.88
N GLN A 779 55.61 -11.79 7.11
CA GLN A 779 54.26 -11.39 7.51
C GLN A 779 53.27 -12.56 7.40
N THR A 780 53.50 -13.51 6.49
CA THR A 780 52.76 -14.77 6.42
C THR A 780 53.02 -15.61 7.67
N ALA A 781 54.28 -15.70 8.11
CA ALA A 781 54.66 -16.38 9.34
C ALA A 781 54.01 -15.72 10.57
N ALA A 782 54.06 -14.39 10.68
CA ALA A 782 53.43 -13.65 11.79
C ALA A 782 51.89 -13.84 11.87
N LEU A 783 51.20 -13.95 10.74
CA LEU A 783 49.77 -14.27 10.72
C LEU A 783 49.49 -15.72 11.15
N LEU A 784 50.32 -16.67 10.70
CA LEU A 784 50.19 -18.08 11.05
C LEU A 784 50.53 -18.36 12.52
N GLU A 785 51.48 -17.64 13.12
CA GLU A 785 51.79 -17.74 14.56
C GLU A 785 50.59 -17.46 15.47
N ARG A 786 49.60 -16.68 15.00
CA ARG A 786 48.36 -16.39 15.72
C ARG A 786 47.29 -17.48 15.61
N ASP A 787 47.62 -18.61 14.97
CA ASP A 787 46.77 -19.78 14.72
C ASP A 787 45.34 -19.44 14.22
N PRO A 788 45.20 -18.92 13.00
CA PRO A 788 43.89 -18.61 12.44
C PRO A 788 42.96 -19.83 12.37
N ALA A 789 43.52 -21.04 12.22
CA ALA A 789 42.77 -22.28 12.18
C ALA A 789 42.05 -22.61 13.50
N ALA A 790 42.50 -22.09 14.64
CA ALA A 790 41.81 -22.24 15.92
C ALA A 790 40.65 -21.25 16.12
N HIS A 791 40.69 -20.10 15.46
CA HIS A 791 39.82 -18.96 15.77
C HIS A 791 38.68 -18.70 14.78
N VAL A 792 38.76 -19.25 13.56
CA VAL A 792 37.70 -19.07 12.56
C VAL A 792 36.39 -19.75 12.95
N THR A 793 35.27 -19.12 12.57
CA THR A 793 33.91 -19.66 12.62
C THR A 793 33.70 -20.72 11.53
N LEU A 794 32.76 -21.64 11.77
CA LEU A 794 32.51 -22.80 10.92
C LEU A 794 31.24 -22.69 10.06
N ASP A 795 30.63 -21.50 10.02
CA ASP A 795 29.36 -21.19 9.37
C ASP A 795 29.48 -21.04 7.85
N ASN A 796 30.62 -20.58 7.33
CA ASN A 796 30.83 -20.39 5.89
C ASN A 796 31.72 -21.47 5.28
N HIS A 797 31.09 -22.54 4.78
CA HIS A 797 31.78 -23.73 4.28
C HIS A 797 32.64 -23.49 3.02
N ASP A 798 32.28 -22.56 2.12
CA ASP A 798 33.08 -22.23 0.94
C ASP A 798 34.35 -21.44 1.31
N ALA A 799 34.21 -20.49 2.25
CA ALA A 799 35.33 -19.76 2.81
C ALA A 799 36.32 -20.69 3.53
N LEU A 800 35.83 -21.64 4.33
CA LEU A 800 36.66 -22.66 5.00
C LEU A 800 37.41 -23.55 4.00
N ALA A 801 36.75 -23.98 2.93
CA ALA A 801 37.39 -24.80 1.89
C ALA A 801 38.52 -24.05 1.15
N LYS A 802 38.37 -22.73 0.98
CA LYS A 802 39.41 -21.87 0.42
C LYS A 802 40.52 -21.61 1.44
N LEU A 803 40.20 -21.44 2.72
CA LEU A 803 41.17 -21.25 3.82
C LEU A 803 42.13 -22.42 3.93
N LEU A 804 41.59 -23.65 3.97
CA LEU A 804 42.38 -24.88 4.03
C LEU A 804 43.38 -24.98 2.87
N LYS A 805 42.97 -24.57 1.67
CA LYS A 805 43.86 -24.52 0.50
C LYS A 805 44.99 -23.50 0.71
N LYS A 806 44.71 -22.34 1.31
CA LYS A 806 45.69 -21.28 1.54
C LYS A 806 46.65 -21.60 2.68
N LEU A 807 46.17 -22.17 3.79
CA LEU A 807 47.03 -22.66 4.89
C LEU A 807 48.04 -23.68 4.38
N ARG A 808 47.61 -24.64 3.55
CA ARG A 808 48.51 -25.61 2.91
C ARG A 808 49.49 -24.96 1.93
N ALA A 809 49.03 -23.99 1.13
CA ALA A 809 49.90 -23.26 0.23
C ALA A 809 50.94 -22.39 0.98
N ALA A 810 50.66 -22.00 2.22
CA ALA A 810 51.57 -21.31 3.12
C ALA A 810 52.48 -22.25 3.94
N GLY A 811 52.34 -23.57 3.80
CA GLY A 811 53.10 -24.57 4.57
C GLY A 811 52.57 -24.86 5.97
N ALA A 812 51.43 -24.29 6.37
CA ALA A 812 50.78 -24.49 7.67
C ALA A 812 49.95 -25.79 7.71
N HIS A 813 50.60 -26.93 7.52
CA HIS A 813 49.93 -28.24 7.40
C HIS A 813 49.24 -28.68 8.70
N GLU A 814 49.82 -28.41 9.87
CA GLU A 814 49.24 -28.77 11.17
C GLU A 814 47.96 -27.97 11.47
N GLN A 815 47.97 -26.67 11.21
CA GLN A 815 46.79 -25.81 11.34
C GLN A 815 45.69 -26.22 10.35
N ALA A 816 46.05 -26.59 9.12
CA ALA A 816 45.08 -27.11 8.15
C ALA A 816 44.44 -28.42 8.64
N ALA A 817 45.21 -29.32 9.26
CA ALA A 817 44.69 -30.56 9.83
C ALA A 817 43.76 -30.30 11.03
N ALA A 818 44.13 -29.38 11.93
CA ALA A 818 43.30 -29.00 13.07
C ALA A 818 41.96 -28.39 12.66
N LEU A 819 41.94 -27.54 11.62
CA LEU A 819 40.69 -26.99 11.09
C LEU A 819 39.82 -28.07 10.42
N GLU A 820 40.42 -29.05 9.73
CA GLU A 820 39.70 -30.19 9.15
C GLU A 820 39.01 -31.05 10.22
N GLU A 821 39.66 -31.27 11.36
CA GLU A 821 39.06 -32.00 12.49
C GLU A 821 37.90 -31.23 13.13
N ARG A 822 38.06 -29.90 13.31
CA ARG A 822 36.99 -29.02 13.80
C ARG A 822 35.76 -29.03 12.87
N VAL A 823 35.96 -28.98 11.55
CA VAL A 823 34.87 -29.05 10.56
C VAL A 823 34.18 -30.42 10.56
N ALA A 824 34.95 -31.52 10.59
CA ALA A 824 34.41 -32.88 10.57
C ALA A 824 33.48 -33.19 11.77
N THR A 825 33.74 -32.55 12.91
CA THR A 825 32.94 -32.73 14.14
C THR A 825 31.61 -31.95 14.12
N HIS A 826 31.53 -30.85 13.35
CA HIS A 826 30.33 -29.99 13.28
C HIS A 826 29.38 -30.27 12.10
N VAL A 827 29.86 -30.86 10.99
CA VAL A 827 29.10 -30.99 9.73
C VAL A 827 28.10 -32.16 9.67
N ILE A 828 28.05 -33.04 10.69
CA ILE A 828 27.24 -34.28 10.61
C ILE A 828 25.71 -34.07 10.71
N VAL A 829 25.18 -32.87 11.01
CA VAL A 829 23.75 -32.73 11.38
C VAL A 829 22.87 -31.90 10.43
N ALA A 830 23.40 -31.13 9.47
CA ALA A 830 22.55 -30.21 8.69
C ALA A 830 22.82 -30.24 7.17
N SER A 831 21.96 -30.97 6.45
CA SER A 831 21.71 -30.87 4.99
C SER A 831 22.74 -31.52 4.05
N ALA A 832 22.39 -32.72 3.58
CA ALA A 832 23.09 -33.45 2.51
C ALA A 832 23.09 -32.75 1.14
N ARG A 833 22.37 -31.62 0.98
CA ARG A 833 22.20 -30.95 -0.32
C ARG A 833 23.45 -30.21 -0.82
N TYR A 834 24.46 -29.96 0.02
CA TYR A 834 25.66 -29.16 -0.32
C TYR A 834 27.00 -29.92 -0.17
N MET A 835 26.97 -31.25 -0.10
CA MET A 835 28.13 -32.09 0.25
C MET A 835 29.13 -32.39 -0.88
N SER A 836 28.83 -32.09 -2.15
CA SER A 836 29.64 -32.57 -3.29
C SER A 836 31.13 -32.14 -3.27
N PRO A 837 31.50 -30.86 -3.06
CA PRO A 837 32.92 -30.46 -3.08
C PRO A 837 33.71 -30.86 -1.83
N LEU A 838 33.01 -31.00 -0.69
CA LEU A 838 33.60 -31.33 0.60
C LEU A 838 33.88 -32.84 0.69
N VAL A 839 32.94 -33.68 0.23
CA VAL A 839 33.08 -35.15 0.18
C VAL A 839 34.16 -35.59 -0.82
N GLU A 840 34.26 -34.94 -1.98
CA GLU A 840 35.38 -35.13 -2.94
C GLU A 840 36.75 -34.90 -2.28
N ARG A 841 36.85 -33.96 -1.35
CA ARG A 841 38.10 -33.59 -0.67
C ARG A 841 38.37 -34.43 0.57
N LEU A 842 37.32 -34.82 1.32
CA LEU A 842 37.38 -35.79 2.43
C LEU A 842 37.69 -37.22 1.93
N ARG A 843 37.36 -37.55 0.68
CA ARG A 843 37.81 -38.77 -0.02
C ARG A 843 39.33 -38.89 -0.12
N LYS A 844 40.08 -37.78 -0.18
CA LYS A 844 41.56 -37.80 -0.21
C LYS A 844 42.20 -37.97 1.18
N SER A 845 41.43 -37.87 2.26
CA SER A 845 41.93 -37.96 3.64
C SER A 845 41.55 -39.26 4.36
N GLY A 846 40.90 -40.23 3.69
CA GLY A 846 40.59 -41.56 4.26
C GLY A 846 39.40 -41.62 5.24
N VAL A 847 38.66 -40.52 5.41
CA VAL A 847 37.53 -40.43 6.37
C VAL A 847 36.24 -41.06 5.81
N LEU A 848 36.17 -41.29 4.49
CA LEU A 848 34.97 -41.79 3.80
C LEU A 848 34.56 -43.22 4.17
N GLU A 849 35.52 -44.10 4.49
CA GLU A 849 35.28 -45.49 4.91
C GLU A 849 34.42 -45.58 6.18
N ARG A 850 34.55 -44.61 7.09
CA ARG A 850 33.76 -44.58 8.32
C ARG A 850 32.33 -44.10 8.09
N VAL A 851 32.11 -43.21 7.13
CA VAL A 851 30.77 -42.70 6.77
C VAL A 851 29.97 -43.79 6.02
N THR A 852 30.61 -44.53 5.10
CA THR A 852 29.98 -45.63 4.36
C THR A 852 29.64 -46.82 5.26
N THR A 853 30.46 -47.12 6.27
CA THR A 853 30.19 -48.18 7.25
C THR A 853 29.03 -47.84 8.19
N LEU A 854 28.77 -46.55 8.42
CA LEU A 854 27.70 -46.06 9.31
C LEU A 854 26.34 -46.04 8.61
N LEU A 855 26.30 -45.64 7.33
CA LEU A 855 25.09 -45.64 6.50
C LEU A 855 24.59 -47.05 6.14
N ALA A 856 25.46 -48.06 6.14
CA ALA A 856 25.14 -49.43 5.73
C ALA A 856 24.56 -50.32 6.85
N ARG A 857 24.60 -49.89 8.12
CA ARG A 857 24.21 -50.74 9.27
C ARG A 857 22.76 -50.61 9.71
N ASP A 858 22.15 -49.46 9.49
CA ASP A 858 20.73 -49.23 9.81
C ASP A 858 20.23 -47.98 9.06
N PRO A 859 19.74 -48.09 7.81
CA PRO A 859 19.31 -46.93 7.04
C PRO A 859 18.03 -46.26 7.60
N ALA A 860 17.26 -46.97 8.43
CA ALA A 860 15.93 -46.55 8.87
C ALA A 860 15.89 -45.35 9.86
N PRO A 861 16.87 -45.14 10.78
CA PRO A 861 16.84 -44.01 11.72
C PRO A 861 17.56 -42.76 11.21
N HIS A 862 18.31 -42.85 10.10
CA HIS A 862 19.10 -41.75 9.55
C HIS A 862 18.25 -40.94 8.56
N VAL A 863 17.55 -39.94 9.11
CA VAL A 863 16.63 -39.02 8.43
C VAL A 863 17.28 -38.36 7.19
N ALA A 864 17.16 -38.98 6.01
CA ALA A 864 17.30 -38.36 4.68
C ALA A 864 17.02 -39.29 3.47
N LEU A 865 16.77 -40.60 3.64
CA LEU A 865 16.57 -41.52 2.51
C LEU A 865 15.23 -41.38 1.75
N ARG A 866 14.33 -40.48 2.18
CA ARG A 866 13.09 -40.19 1.44
C ARG A 866 13.30 -39.29 0.22
N ASP A 867 14.45 -38.62 0.10
CA ASP A 867 14.79 -37.77 -1.04
C ASP A 867 15.33 -38.61 -2.21
N PRO A 868 14.65 -38.63 -3.38
CA PRO A 868 15.12 -39.38 -4.55
C PRO A 868 16.54 -39.01 -5.00
N PHE A 869 16.99 -37.76 -4.78
CA PHE A 869 18.35 -37.34 -5.14
C PHE A 869 19.43 -37.96 -4.23
N ALA A 870 19.14 -38.11 -2.94
CA ALA A 870 20.05 -38.75 -1.99
C ALA A 870 20.21 -40.24 -2.30
N VAL A 871 19.09 -40.92 -2.61
CA VAL A 871 19.09 -42.33 -3.00
C VAL A 871 19.85 -42.54 -4.30
N ARG A 872 19.69 -41.66 -5.30
CA ARG A 872 20.47 -41.68 -6.54
C ARG A 872 21.98 -41.61 -6.30
N GLN A 873 22.44 -40.67 -5.48
CA GLN A 873 23.87 -40.53 -5.19
C GLN A 873 24.41 -41.77 -4.46
N LEU A 874 23.62 -42.35 -3.55
CA LEU A 874 23.98 -43.61 -2.89
C LEU A 874 24.05 -44.78 -3.87
N LEU A 875 23.11 -44.91 -4.82
CA LEU A 875 23.17 -45.95 -5.85
C LEU A 875 24.36 -45.78 -6.78
N GLU A 876 24.71 -44.54 -7.16
CA GLU A 876 25.90 -44.26 -7.97
C GLU A 876 27.19 -44.68 -7.24
N GLU A 877 27.31 -44.36 -5.95
CA GLU A 877 28.48 -44.72 -5.14
C GLU A 877 28.54 -46.22 -4.82
N LEU A 878 27.41 -46.87 -4.53
CA LEU A 878 27.34 -48.33 -4.36
C LEU A 878 27.64 -49.07 -5.67
N GLY A 879 27.25 -48.50 -6.81
CA GLY A 879 27.60 -48.97 -8.15
C GLY A 879 29.10 -48.90 -8.41
N LYS A 880 29.76 -47.78 -8.06
CA LYS A 880 31.23 -47.63 -8.14
C LYS A 880 31.97 -48.63 -7.25
N LEU A 881 31.37 -49.02 -6.12
CA LEU A 881 31.92 -50.00 -5.18
C LEU A 881 31.52 -51.46 -5.47
N GLN A 882 30.75 -51.71 -6.54
CA GLN A 882 30.23 -53.03 -6.95
C GLN A 882 29.49 -53.77 -5.82
N LYS A 883 28.68 -53.05 -5.04
CA LYS A 883 27.93 -53.56 -3.88
C LYS A 883 26.51 -53.97 -4.27
N ASN A 884 26.40 -55.02 -5.10
CA ASN A 884 25.15 -55.41 -5.76
C ASN A 884 24.01 -55.80 -4.79
N GLU A 885 24.29 -56.52 -3.71
CA GLU A 885 23.26 -56.86 -2.69
C GLU A 885 22.72 -55.60 -1.98
N GLN A 886 23.57 -54.60 -1.77
CA GLN A 886 23.18 -53.33 -1.15
C GLN A 886 22.41 -52.43 -2.13
N ILE A 887 22.69 -52.52 -3.43
CA ILE A 887 21.93 -51.85 -4.49
C ILE A 887 20.51 -52.42 -4.53
N GLU A 888 20.36 -53.75 -4.56
CA GLU A 888 19.07 -54.43 -4.61
C GLU A 888 18.19 -54.09 -3.39
N ALA A 889 18.76 -54.18 -2.18
CA ALA A 889 18.06 -53.83 -0.94
C ALA A 889 17.64 -52.34 -0.90
N LEU A 890 18.48 -51.44 -1.42
CA LEU A 890 18.18 -50.01 -1.48
C LEU A 890 17.09 -49.70 -2.51
N THR A 891 17.11 -50.35 -3.68
CA THR A 891 16.07 -50.17 -4.71
C THR A 891 14.71 -50.70 -4.27
N ASP A 892 14.66 -51.86 -3.61
CA ASP A 892 13.43 -52.44 -3.04
C ASP A 892 12.78 -51.49 -2.03
N TRP A 893 13.60 -50.96 -1.12
CA TRP A 893 13.13 -50.01 -0.12
C TRP A 893 12.66 -48.70 -0.77
N ALA A 894 13.42 -48.18 -1.74
CA ALA A 894 13.17 -46.89 -2.38
C ALA A 894 11.84 -46.85 -3.15
N VAL A 895 11.51 -47.88 -3.93
CA VAL A 895 10.24 -47.96 -4.68
C VAL A 895 9.02 -47.77 -3.78
N SER A 896 9.11 -48.19 -2.52
CA SER A 896 8.01 -48.10 -1.54
C SER A 896 8.03 -46.82 -0.70
N HIS A 897 9.20 -46.21 -0.45
CA HIS A 897 9.36 -45.18 0.58
C HIS A 897 9.86 -43.82 0.11
N ILE A 898 10.32 -43.67 -1.15
CA ILE A 898 10.69 -42.35 -1.66
C ILE A 898 9.49 -41.42 -1.69
N ASN A 899 9.77 -40.14 -1.51
CA ASN A 899 8.80 -39.08 -1.63
C ASN A 899 8.48 -38.80 -3.12
N LEU A 900 7.20 -38.61 -3.43
CA LEU A 900 6.72 -38.28 -4.78
C LEU A 900 6.55 -36.78 -5.00
N ASP A 901 6.80 -35.95 -3.98
CA ASP A 901 6.64 -34.48 -4.01
C ASP A 901 7.52 -33.78 -5.07
N SER A 902 8.55 -34.43 -5.60
CA SER A 902 9.37 -33.90 -6.69
C SER A 902 9.25 -34.77 -7.94
N PRO A 903 8.35 -34.43 -8.89
CA PRO A 903 8.13 -35.22 -10.09
C PRO A 903 9.39 -35.29 -10.98
N SER A 904 10.17 -34.21 -11.04
CA SER A 904 11.48 -34.20 -11.70
C SER A 904 12.42 -35.27 -11.13
N ALA A 905 12.53 -35.34 -9.80
CA ALA A 905 13.45 -36.26 -9.13
C ALA A 905 13.02 -37.71 -9.31
N VAL A 906 11.72 -37.99 -9.25
CA VAL A 906 11.14 -39.30 -9.59
C VAL A 906 11.47 -39.68 -11.03
N GLY A 907 11.36 -38.74 -11.98
CA GLY A 907 11.68 -38.98 -13.39
C GLY A 907 13.14 -39.37 -13.62
N TRP A 908 14.07 -38.72 -12.94
CA TRP A 908 15.49 -39.10 -12.99
C TRP A 908 15.72 -40.48 -12.36
N PHE A 909 15.11 -40.73 -11.20
CA PHE A 909 15.25 -41.99 -10.50
C PHE A 909 14.69 -43.18 -11.31
N LEU A 910 13.63 -42.98 -12.09
CA LEU A 910 13.13 -43.97 -13.04
C LEU A 910 14.17 -44.36 -14.10
N VAL A 911 14.95 -43.39 -14.59
CA VAL A 911 16.04 -43.65 -15.52
C VAL A 911 17.17 -44.40 -14.82
N ASP A 912 17.55 -43.98 -13.62
CA ASP A 912 18.63 -44.65 -12.88
C ASP A 912 18.26 -46.11 -12.57
N LEU A 913 17.02 -46.40 -12.16
CA LEU A 913 16.50 -47.77 -11.97
C LEU A 913 16.56 -48.59 -13.26
N TRP A 914 16.25 -47.97 -14.39
CA TRP A 914 16.32 -48.60 -15.70
C TRP A 914 17.77 -48.92 -16.10
N GLU A 915 18.70 -48.00 -15.86
CA GLU A 915 20.12 -48.16 -16.19
C GLU A 915 20.80 -49.23 -15.33
N VAL A 916 20.40 -49.38 -14.05
CA VAL A 916 20.91 -50.46 -13.17
C VAL A 916 20.22 -51.81 -13.40
N GLY A 917 19.29 -51.91 -14.36
CA GLY A 917 18.63 -53.15 -14.74
C GLY A 917 17.39 -53.52 -13.90
N ALA A 918 16.99 -52.66 -12.96
CA ALA A 918 15.82 -52.83 -12.10
C ALA A 918 14.52 -52.37 -12.82
N HIS A 919 14.21 -53.02 -13.94
CA HIS A 919 13.11 -52.62 -14.83
C HIS A 919 11.74 -52.73 -14.16
N ASP A 920 11.48 -53.82 -13.43
CA ASP A 920 10.20 -54.03 -12.72
C ASP A 920 9.99 -52.97 -11.63
N HIS A 921 11.07 -52.57 -10.94
CA HIS A 921 11.08 -51.48 -9.95
C HIS A 921 10.79 -50.12 -10.58
N ALA A 922 11.33 -49.86 -11.78
CA ALA A 922 11.02 -48.64 -12.53
C ALA A 922 9.55 -48.60 -12.95
N VAL A 923 8.98 -49.71 -13.43
CA VAL A 923 7.55 -49.79 -13.77
C VAL A 923 6.67 -49.61 -12.53
N ALA A 924 7.01 -50.26 -11.42
CA ALA A 924 6.28 -50.14 -10.15
C ALA A 924 6.31 -48.71 -9.60
N LEU A 925 7.45 -48.02 -9.68
CA LEU A 925 7.55 -46.62 -9.28
C LEU A 925 6.76 -45.70 -10.22
N ALA A 926 6.79 -45.95 -11.53
CA ALA A 926 6.01 -45.20 -12.52
C ALA A 926 4.50 -45.34 -12.27
N GLU A 927 4.05 -46.54 -11.93
CA GLU A 927 2.66 -46.80 -11.55
C GLU A 927 2.27 -46.11 -10.23
N ARG A 928 3.13 -46.19 -9.20
CA ARG A 928 2.93 -45.49 -7.93
C ARG A 928 2.87 -43.98 -8.13
N ALA A 929 3.74 -43.42 -8.97
CA ALA A 929 3.73 -42.01 -9.33
C ALA A 929 2.44 -41.62 -10.06
N ALA A 930 2.00 -42.39 -11.05
CA ALA A 930 0.75 -42.12 -11.77
C ALA A 930 -0.49 -42.09 -10.86
N ARG A 931 -0.52 -42.94 -9.81
CA ARG A 931 -1.65 -43.02 -8.88
C ARG A 931 -1.61 -41.98 -7.76
N HIS A 932 -0.44 -41.70 -7.20
CA HIS A 932 -0.32 -41.00 -5.92
C HIS A 932 0.38 -39.65 -5.99
N LEU A 933 1.06 -39.32 -7.09
CA LEU A 933 1.74 -38.04 -7.22
C LEU A 933 0.72 -36.89 -7.25
N ILE A 934 0.95 -35.87 -6.42
CA ILE A 934 0.17 -34.63 -6.42
C ILE A 934 0.81 -33.70 -7.46
N PRO A 935 0.13 -33.36 -8.56
CA PRO A 935 0.72 -32.66 -9.69
C PRO A 935 0.75 -31.14 -9.45
N ASP A 936 1.54 -30.68 -8.48
CA ASP A 936 1.66 -29.25 -8.15
C ASP A 936 2.81 -28.53 -8.91
N ASP A 937 3.77 -29.29 -9.45
CA ASP A 937 4.90 -28.82 -10.26
C ASP A 937 4.78 -29.29 -11.71
N TRP A 938 4.28 -28.42 -12.59
CA TRP A 938 4.06 -28.75 -14.00
C TRP A 938 5.36 -29.03 -14.75
N GLU A 939 6.47 -28.34 -14.42
CA GLU A 939 7.74 -28.55 -15.12
C GLU A 939 8.32 -29.91 -14.75
N GLY A 940 8.21 -30.28 -13.47
CA GLY A 940 8.54 -31.62 -13.01
C GLY A 940 7.68 -32.70 -13.65
N VAL A 941 6.36 -32.49 -13.72
CA VAL A 941 5.43 -33.47 -14.33
C VAL A 941 5.77 -33.68 -15.80
N VAL A 942 6.06 -32.62 -16.58
CA VAL A 942 6.49 -32.74 -17.98
C VAL A 942 7.78 -33.55 -18.10
N ARG A 943 8.76 -33.30 -17.23
CA ARG A 943 10.01 -34.07 -17.21
C ARG A 943 9.75 -35.54 -16.85
N LEU A 944 8.91 -35.82 -15.87
CA LEU A 944 8.53 -37.19 -15.49
C LEU A 944 7.85 -37.93 -16.65
N LEU A 945 6.87 -37.31 -17.31
CA LEU A 945 6.19 -37.87 -18.49
C LEU A 945 7.17 -38.20 -19.62
N ASN A 946 8.15 -37.32 -19.87
CA ASN A 946 9.21 -37.59 -20.85
C ASN A 946 10.07 -38.80 -20.46
N HIS A 947 10.40 -38.98 -19.19
CA HIS A 947 11.15 -40.13 -18.71
C HIS A 947 10.32 -41.43 -18.76
N MET A 948 9.06 -41.39 -18.34
CA MET A 948 8.11 -42.51 -18.48
C MET A 948 8.00 -42.98 -19.94
N ARG A 949 7.97 -42.06 -20.89
CA ARG A 949 8.01 -42.39 -22.33
C ARG A 949 9.31 -43.06 -22.76
N LYS A 950 10.46 -42.59 -22.26
CA LYS A 950 11.77 -43.21 -22.58
C LYS A 950 11.84 -44.66 -22.10
N ILE A 951 11.23 -44.98 -20.97
CA ILE A 951 11.14 -46.34 -20.41
C ILE A 951 9.88 -47.10 -20.87
N GLN A 952 9.16 -46.61 -21.89
CA GLN A 952 7.99 -47.25 -22.52
C GLN A 952 6.76 -47.47 -21.61
N THR A 953 6.60 -46.69 -20.53
CA THR A 953 5.41 -46.74 -19.64
C THR A 953 4.29 -45.81 -20.12
N HIS A 954 3.78 -46.07 -21.32
CA HIS A 954 2.82 -45.19 -22.01
C HIS A 954 1.46 -45.06 -21.31
N GLU A 955 0.95 -46.15 -20.74
CA GLU A 955 -0.33 -46.15 -20.01
C GLU A 955 -0.24 -45.31 -18.73
N GLN A 956 0.83 -45.47 -17.95
CA GLN A 956 1.08 -44.72 -16.72
C GLN A 956 1.32 -43.23 -17.01
N ALA A 957 2.03 -42.91 -18.10
CA ALA A 957 2.20 -41.54 -18.56
C ALA A 957 0.85 -40.89 -18.93
N THR A 958 -0.05 -41.65 -19.57
CA THR A 958 -1.39 -41.16 -19.94
C THR A 958 -2.25 -40.92 -18.70
N ALA A 959 -2.24 -41.85 -17.75
CA ALA A 959 -2.97 -41.71 -16.48
C ALA A 959 -2.47 -40.52 -15.64
N LEU A 960 -1.15 -40.33 -15.53
CA LEU A 960 -0.57 -39.19 -14.83
C LEU A 960 -0.97 -37.86 -15.49
N ALA A 961 -0.98 -37.78 -16.82
CA ALA A 961 -1.34 -36.57 -17.54
C ALA A 961 -2.83 -36.22 -17.42
N GLN A 962 -3.73 -37.22 -17.46
CA GLN A 962 -5.16 -37.02 -17.20
C GLN A 962 -5.40 -36.52 -15.78
N ARG A 963 -4.75 -37.15 -14.79
CA ARG A 963 -4.81 -36.73 -13.38
C ARG A 963 -4.26 -35.32 -13.17
N ALA A 964 -3.14 -34.99 -13.81
CA ALA A 964 -2.59 -33.64 -13.81
C ALA A 964 -3.58 -32.63 -14.39
N SER A 965 -4.26 -32.93 -15.50
CA SER A 965 -5.27 -32.02 -16.08
C SER A 965 -6.51 -31.80 -15.21
N ALA A 966 -6.90 -32.81 -14.42
CA ALA A 966 -8.08 -32.74 -13.56
C ALA A 966 -7.82 -32.04 -12.21
N HIS A 967 -6.59 -32.12 -11.70
CA HIS A 967 -6.21 -31.59 -10.39
C HIS A 967 -5.35 -30.33 -10.44
N MET A 968 -4.64 -30.07 -11.54
CA MET A 968 -3.95 -28.80 -11.72
C MET A 968 -4.98 -27.73 -11.97
N ALA A 969 -5.05 -26.81 -11.04
CA ALA A 969 -5.79 -25.60 -11.25
C ALA A 969 -5.01 -24.74 -12.25
N LEU A 970 -5.36 -24.86 -13.54
CA LEU A 970 -4.81 -24.11 -14.66
C LEU A 970 -5.26 -22.65 -14.54
N HIS A 971 -4.75 -21.96 -13.52
CA HIS A 971 -5.23 -20.63 -13.14
C HIS A 971 -4.67 -19.53 -14.03
N HIS A 972 -3.52 -19.76 -14.66
CA HIS A 972 -2.80 -18.72 -15.37
C HIS A 972 -2.59 -19.06 -16.87
N PRO A 973 -3.19 -18.28 -17.80
CA PRO A 973 -3.14 -18.57 -19.24
C PRO A 973 -1.72 -18.64 -19.82
N PHE A 974 -0.78 -17.86 -19.27
CA PHE A 974 0.59 -17.83 -19.77
C PHE A 974 1.33 -19.15 -19.51
N ASP A 975 1.18 -19.74 -18.32
CA ASP A 975 1.86 -20.99 -17.97
C ASP A 975 1.34 -22.15 -18.82
N VAL A 976 0.04 -22.15 -19.10
CA VAL A 976 -0.60 -23.09 -20.03
C VAL A 976 -0.05 -22.92 -21.45
N SER A 977 0.22 -21.69 -21.88
CA SER A 977 0.82 -21.44 -23.20
C SER A 977 2.25 -22.01 -23.30
N ILE A 978 3.05 -21.94 -22.23
CA ILE A 978 4.38 -22.55 -22.20
C ILE A 978 4.27 -24.07 -22.20
N LEU A 979 3.35 -24.60 -21.39
CA LEU A 979 3.09 -26.04 -21.29
C LEU A 979 2.67 -26.63 -22.63
N LEU A 980 1.71 -26.02 -23.32
CA LEU A 980 1.27 -26.45 -24.65
C LEU A 980 2.42 -26.44 -25.66
N GLY A 981 3.29 -25.42 -25.62
CA GLY A 981 4.49 -25.36 -26.46
C GLY A 981 5.43 -26.52 -26.20
N LYS A 982 5.79 -26.76 -24.92
CA LYS A 982 6.68 -27.86 -24.54
C LYS A 982 6.09 -29.23 -24.90
N LEU A 983 4.81 -29.46 -24.66
CA LEU A 983 4.13 -30.72 -25.02
C LEU A 983 4.12 -30.96 -26.53
N TRP A 984 3.93 -29.89 -27.31
CA TRP A 984 3.97 -29.96 -28.77
C TRP A 984 5.37 -30.26 -29.29
N ASP A 985 6.39 -29.57 -28.79
CA ASP A 985 7.79 -29.76 -29.18
C ASP A 985 8.30 -31.17 -28.81
N THR A 986 7.75 -31.77 -27.74
CA THR A 986 8.08 -33.15 -27.35
C THR A 986 7.27 -34.21 -28.11
N GLY A 987 6.34 -33.82 -29.00
CA GLY A 987 5.50 -34.74 -29.78
C GLY A 987 4.33 -35.35 -29.02
N SER A 988 3.95 -34.79 -27.87
CA SER A 988 2.84 -35.26 -27.02
C SER A 988 1.52 -34.62 -27.44
N HIS A 989 1.13 -34.79 -28.71
CA HIS A 989 0.01 -34.07 -29.33
C HIS A 989 -1.36 -34.36 -28.68
N GLU A 990 -1.62 -35.61 -28.25
CA GLU A 990 -2.86 -35.98 -27.57
C GLU A 990 -3.00 -35.29 -26.21
N LEU A 991 -1.90 -35.17 -25.46
CA LEU A 991 -1.87 -34.47 -24.18
C LEU A 991 -2.01 -32.95 -24.37
N ALA A 992 -1.39 -32.39 -25.40
CA ALA A 992 -1.57 -30.99 -25.75
C ALA A 992 -3.05 -30.68 -26.08
N ALA A 993 -3.76 -31.59 -26.74
CA ALA A 993 -5.20 -31.45 -27.00
C ALA A 993 -6.04 -31.47 -25.71
N VAL A 994 -5.75 -32.39 -24.77
CA VAL A 994 -6.45 -32.45 -23.46
C VAL A 994 -6.22 -31.17 -22.64
N VAL A 995 -4.97 -30.69 -22.57
CA VAL A 995 -4.64 -29.44 -21.87
C VAL A 995 -5.32 -28.25 -22.54
N ALA A 996 -5.34 -28.19 -23.87
CA ALA A 996 -6.03 -27.13 -24.61
C ALA A 996 -7.55 -27.13 -24.35
N ALA A 997 -8.19 -28.30 -24.28
CA ALA A 997 -9.61 -28.42 -23.98
C ALA A 997 -9.94 -27.95 -22.55
N GLY A 998 -9.15 -28.38 -21.56
CA GLY A 998 -9.31 -27.93 -20.17
C GLY A 998 -9.08 -26.42 -20.02
N ALA A 999 -8.08 -25.89 -20.72
CA ALA A 999 -7.79 -24.46 -20.77
C ALA A 999 -8.96 -23.66 -21.35
N ALA A 1000 -9.53 -24.10 -22.49
CA ALA A 1000 -10.68 -23.47 -23.11
C ALA A 1000 -11.93 -23.47 -22.22
N ALA A 1001 -12.09 -24.47 -21.35
CA ALA A 1001 -13.25 -24.58 -20.45
C ALA A 1001 -13.10 -23.78 -19.16
N HIS A 1002 -11.92 -23.77 -18.54
CA HIS A 1002 -11.78 -23.38 -17.13
C HIS A 1002 -10.91 -22.15 -16.87
N ILE A 1003 -10.10 -21.70 -17.83
CA ILE A 1003 -9.24 -20.53 -17.60
C ILE A 1003 -10.09 -19.26 -17.45
N PRO A 1004 -9.79 -18.39 -16.45
CA PRO A 1004 -10.41 -17.08 -16.34
C PRO A 1004 -10.14 -16.22 -17.57
N ALA A 1005 -11.21 -15.69 -18.15
CA ALA A 1005 -11.15 -14.82 -19.33
C ALA A 1005 -10.73 -13.37 -19.01
N SER A 1006 -10.51 -13.04 -17.74
CA SER A 1006 -10.26 -11.67 -17.26
C SER A 1006 -8.88 -11.12 -17.65
N SER A 1007 -7.86 -11.99 -17.79
CA SER A 1007 -6.49 -11.57 -18.15
C SER A 1007 -6.27 -11.58 -19.67
N THR A 1008 -6.80 -10.56 -20.35
CA THR A 1008 -6.81 -10.44 -21.81
C THR A 1008 -5.42 -10.58 -22.45
N GLY A 1009 -4.38 -10.00 -21.85
CA GLY A 1009 -3.00 -10.11 -22.35
C GLY A 1009 -2.49 -11.56 -22.36
N ALA A 1010 -2.65 -12.27 -21.24
CA ALA A 1010 -2.24 -13.67 -21.12
C ALA A 1010 -3.11 -14.59 -21.99
N VAL A 1011 -4.41 -14.31 -22.09
CA VAL A 1011 -5.34 -15.02 -22.98
C VAL A 1011 -4.92 -14.87 -24.45
N SER A 1012 -4.46 -13.69 -24.88
CA SER A 1012 -3.98 -13.49 -26.26
C SER A 1012 -2.77 -14.37 -26.62
N VAL A 1013 -1.83 -14.55 -25.67
CA VAL A 1013 -0.66 -15.44 -25.83
C VAL A 1013 -1.11 -16.89 -25.90
N LEU A 1014 -2.05 -17.29 -25.05
CA LEU A 1014 -2.59 -18.64 -25.05
C LEU A 1014 -3.35 -18.96 -26.34
N LEU A 1015 -4.18 -18.04 -26.84
CA LEU A 1015 -4.91 -18.19 -28.11
C LEU A 1015 -3.95 -18.46 -29.27
N ASP A 1016 -2.87 -17.68 -29.37
CA ASP A 1016 -1.87 -17.88 -30.41
C ASP A 1016 -1.16 -19.23 -30.28
N ARG A 1017 -0.84 -19.63 -29.05
CA ARG A 1017 -0.23 -20.92 -28.80
C ARG A 1017 -1.17 -22.05 -29.19
N MET A 1018 -2.42 -22.04 -28.72
CA MET A 1018 -3.43 -23.07 -29.02
C MET A 1018 -3.64 -23.22 -30.53
N ALA A 1019 -3.73 -22.10 -31.25
CA ALA A 1019 -3.85 -22.12 -32.71
C ALA A 1019 -2.57 -22.64 -33.40
N SER A 1020 -1.37 -22.34 -32.87
CA SER A 1020 -0.09 -22.85 -33.39
C SER A 1020 0.12 -24.36 -33.17
N VAL A 1021 -0.46 -24.92 -32.10
CA VAL A 1021 -0.42 -26.37 -31.79
C VAL A 1021 -1.63 -27.12 -32.36
N GLY A 1022 -2.35 -26.53 -33.33
CA GLY A 1022 -3.45 -27.19 -34.03
C GLY A 1022 -4.78 -27.30 -33.26
N ALA A 1023 -4.86 -26.81 -32.00
CA ALA A 1023 -6.07 -26.81 -31.16
C ALA A 1023 -7.01 -25.64 -31.53
N ARG A 1024 -7.41 -25.56 -32.81
CA ARG A 1024 -8.17 -24.42 -33.35
C ARG A 1024 -9.59 -24.31 -32.81
N LYS A 1025 -10.23 -25.43 -32.48
CA LYS A 1025 -11.60 -25.45 -31.95
C LYS A 1025 -11.62 -24.94 -30.52
N GLU A 1026 -10.66 -25.39 -29.72
CA GLU A 1026 -10.46 -25.00 -28.33
C GLU A 1026 -10.05 -23.52 -28.24
N ALA A 1027 -9.18 -23.05 -29.15
CA ALA A 1027 -8.83 -21.63 -29.26
C ALA A 1027 -10.06 -20.76 -29.58
N ALA A 1028 -10.93 -21.21 -30.50
CA ALA A 1028 -12.17 -20.49 -30.82
C ALA A 1028 -13.12 -20.42 -29.61
N ALA A 1029 -13.27 -21.51 -28.85
CA ALA A 1029 -14.08 -21.53 -27.63
C ALA A 1029 -13.53 -20.60 -26.53
N LEU A 1030 -12.21 -20.53 -26.36
CA LEU A 1030 -11.59 -19.58 -25.43
C LEU A 1030 -11.82 -18.13 -25.88
N ALA A 1031 -11.69 -17.84 -27.19
CA ALA A 1031 -11.94 -16.52 -27.75
C ALA A 1031 -13.41 -16.08 -27.61
N GLU A 1032 -14.36 -17.01 -27.78
CA GLU A 1032 -15.79 -16.77 -27.57
C GLU A 1032 -16.11 -16.41 -26.12
N ARG A 1033 -15.43 -17.06 -25.16
CA ARG A 1033 -15.52 -16.69 -23.74
C ARG A 1033 -14.82 -15.37 -23.42
N ALA A 1034 -13.74 -15.02 -24.12
CA ALA A 1034 -12.92 -13.85 -23.80
C ALA A 1034 -13.49 -12.51 -24.31
N ALA A 1035 -14.01 -12.48 -25.53
CA ALA A 1035 -14.47 -11.24 -26.17
C ALA A 1035 -15.55 -10.47 -25.36
N PRO A 1036 -16.56 -11.12 -24.74
CA PRO A 1036 -17.59 -10.42 -23.96
C PRO A 1036 -17.09 -9.81 -22.63
N TYR A 1037 -16.03 -10.35 -22.05
CA TYR A 1037 -15.58 -9.99 -20.69
C TYR A 1037 -14.20 -9.31 -20.65
N THR A 1038 -13.59 -9.07 -21.81
CA THR A 1038 -12.35 -8.30 -21.93
C THR A 1038 -12.51 -6.93 -21.28
N ALA A 1039 -11.59 -6.56 -20.38
CA ALA A 1039 -11.52 -5.21 -19.83
C ALA A 1039 -11.17 -4.22 -20.95
N LEU A 1040 -11.97 -3.17 -21.10
CA LEU A 1040 -11.85 -2.22 -22.22
C LEU A 1040 -11.02 -0.98 -21.87
N ASP A 1041 -10.58 -0.85 -20.63
CA ASP A 1041 -9.74 0.24 -20.13
C ASP A 1041 -8.28 0.11 -20.57
N ASP A 1042 -7.77 -1.11 -20.78
CA ASP A 1042 -6.40 -1.34 -21.25
C ASP A 1042 -6.30 -1.37 -22.79
N PRO A 1043 -5.77 -0.31 -23.45
CA PRO A 1043 -5.62 -0.28 -24.90
C PRO A 1043 -4.65 -1.34 -25.43
N HIS A 1044 -3.65 -1.75 -24.66
CA HIS A 1044 -2.67 -2.76 -25.07
C HIS A 1044 -3.31 -4.15 -25.12
N ALA A 1045 -4.10 -4.49 -24.10
CA ALA A 1045 -4.87 -5.73 -24.03
C ALA A 1045 -5.86 -5.85 -25.20
N VAL A 1046 -6.65 -4.79 -25.44
CA VAL A 1046 -7.63 -4.78 -26.54
C VAL A 1046 -6.94 -4.90 -27.90
N ALA A 1047 -5.87 -4.14 -28.15
CA ALA A 1047 -5.11 -4.19 -29.40
C ALA A 1047 -4.52 -5.59 -29.64
N SER A 1048 -3.94 -6.20 -28.60
CA SER A 1048 -3.35 -7.54 -28.68
C SER A 1048 -4.40 -8.60 -28.98
N LEU A 1049 -5.58 -8.52 -28.35
CA LEU A 1049 -6.67 -9.45 -28.64
C LEU A 1049 -7.17 -9.28 -30.08
N LEU A 1050 -7.45 -8.05 -30.53
CA LEU A 1050 -7.87 -7.78 -31.92
C LEU A 1050 -6.87 -8.33 -32.94
N GLU A 1051 -5.57 -8.15 -32.69
CA GLU A 1051 -4.50 -8.69 -33.55
C GLU A 1051 -4.58 -10.22 -33.66
N ARG A 1052 -4.76 -10.94 -32.53
CA ARG A 1052 -4.86 -12.40 -32.55
C ARG A 1052 -6.15 -12.90 -33.19
N LEU A 1053 -7.28 -12.25 -32.92
CA LEU A 1053 -8.57 -12.59 -33.53
C LEU A 1053 -8.52 -12.41 -35.05
N SER A 1054 -7.94 -11.31 -35.53
CA SER A 1054 -7.71 -11.04 -36.96
C SER A 1054 -6.78 -12.09 -37.59
N LYS A 1055 -5.61 -12.31 -36.99
CA LYS A 1055 -4.58 -13.26 -37.49
C LYS A 1055 -5.13 -14.67 -37.72
N TRP A 1056 -6.03 -15.14 -36.86
CA TRP A 1056 -6.58 -16.49 -36.90
C TRP A 1056 -7.98 -16.59 -37.52
N GLY A 1057 -8.57 -15.49 -38.01
CA GLY A 1057 -9.85 -15.49 -38.72
C GLY A 1057 -11.09 -15.61 -37.82
N TYR A 1058 -11.00 -15.20 -36.56
CA TYR A 1058 -12.09 -15.24 -35.58
C TYR A 1058 -13.03 -14.01 -35.72
N HIS A 1059 -13.70 -13.89 -36.87
CA HIS A 1059 -14.48 -12.71 -37.24
C HIS A 1059 -15.67 -12.45 -36.30
N GLN A 1060 -16.39 -13.49 -35.87
CA GLN A 1060 -17.54 -13.34 -34.97
C GLN A 1060 -17.13 -12.76 -33.61
N GLN A 1061 -16.03 -13.24 -33.04
CA GLN A 1061 -15.48 -12.77 -31.77
C GLN A 1061 -14.95 -11.34 -31.89
N THR A 1062 -14.39 -10.99 -33.06
CA THR A 1062 -13.98 -9.61 -33.38
C THR A 1062 -15.19 -8.68 -33.36
N THR A 1063 -16.30 -9.07 -34.00
CA THR A 1063 -17.56 -8.31 -33.98
C THR A 1063 -18.12 -8.15 -32.57
N VAL A 1064 -18.05 -9.20 -31.73
CA VAL A 1064 -18.48 -9.13 -30.33
C VAL A 1064 -17.65 -8.10 -29.55
N LEU A 1065 -16.32 -8.14 -29.66
CA LEU A 1065 -15.46 -7.18 -28.96
C LEU A 1065 -15.73 -5.74 -29.44
N LEU A 1066 -15.84 -5.53 -30.77
CA LEU A 1066 -16.13 -4.21 -31.34
C LEU A 1066 -17.52 -3.70 -30.96
N SER A 1067 -18.53 -4.56 -30.81
CA SER A 1067 -19.88 -4.15 -30.40
C SER A 1067 -19.93 -3.51 -29.01
N ARG A 1068 -18.88 -3.72 -28.18
CA ARG A 1068 -18.72 -3.12 -26.86
C ARG A 1068 -18.01 -1.76 -26.89
N ASP A 1069 -17.70 -1.24 -28.09
CA ASP A 1069 -17.09 0.07 -28.34
C ASP A 1069 -15.80 0.35 -27.53
N PRO A 1070 -14.74 -0.47 -27.67
CA PRO A 1070 -13.48 -0.24 -26.96
C PRO A 1070 -12.91 1.17 -27.13
N ALA A 1071 -13.12 1.79 -28.30
CA ALA A 1071 -12.63 3.15 -28.58
C ALA A 1071 -13.17 4.23 -27.63
N SER A 1072 -14.34 4.02 -27.03
CA SER A 1072 -14.93 4.94 -26.05
C SER A 1072 -14.45 4.72 -24.62
N HIS A 1073 -13.88 3.55 -24.32
CA HIS A 1073 -13.63 3.11 -22.94
C HIS A 1073 -12.15 3.00 -22.57
N VAL A 1074 -11.25 2.84 -23.55
CA VAL A 1074 -9.81 2.74 -23.28
C VAL A 1074 -9.25 3.98 -22.57
N ASP A 1075 -8.33 3.74 -21.64
CA ASP A 1075 -7.43 4.74 -21.08
C ASP A 1075 -6.50 5.25 -22.19
N LEU A 1076 -6.22 6.54 -22.14
CA LEU A 1076 -5.42 7.26 -23.13
C LEU A 1076 -4.01 7.60 -22.63
N HIS A 1077 -3.64 7.22 -21.40
CA HIS A 1077 -2.36 7.57 -20.79
C HIS A 1077 -1.15 7.02 -21.57
N ASP A 1078 -1.21 5.77 -22.03
CA ASP A 1078 -0.17 5.16 -22.86
C ASP A 1078 -0.39 5.45 -24.35
N SER A 1079 0.22 6.54 -24.81
CA SER A 1079 0.18 6.97 -26.22
C SER A 1079 0.63 5.89 -27.21
N GLN A 1080 1.55 5.00 -26.84
CA GLN A 1080 2.04 3.95 -27.73
C GLN A 1080 1.03 2.81 -27.85
N ALA A 1081 0.43 2.40 -26.74
CA ALA A 1081 -0.63 1.40 -26.73
C ALA A 1081 -1.88 1.89 -27.49
N VAL A 1082 -2.25 3.16 -27.30
CA VAL A 1082 -3.37 3.80 -28.02
C VAL A 1082 -3.11 3.86 -29.52
N TYR A 1083 -1.91 4.24 -29.95
CA TYR A 1083 -1.54 4.23 -31.36
C TYR A 1083 -1.65 2.82 -31.96
N ARG A 1084 -1.16 1.80 -31.25
CA ARG A 1084 -1.29 0.39 -31.69
C ARG A 1084 -2.75 -0.02 -31.83
N LEU A 1085 -3.59 0.31 -30.85
CA LEU A 1085 -5.03 0.03 -30.93
C LEU A 1085 -5.66 0.69 -32.15
N TRP A 1086 -5.36 1.97 -32.40
CA TRP A 1086 -5.87 2.66 -33.57
C TRP A 1086 -5.47 1.96 -34.87
N VAL A 1087 -4.20 1.54 -35.02
CA VAL A 1087 -3.75 0.78 -36.19
C VAL A 1087 -4.55 -0.53 -36.32
N ARG A 1088 -4.77 -1.26 -35.23
CA ARG A 1088 -5.56 -2.51 -35.26
C ARG A 1088 -7.02 -2.27 -35.62
N LEU A 1089 -7.64 -1.20 -35.12
CA LEU A 1089 -9.01 -0.82 -35.49
C LEU A 1089 -9.11 -0.51 -37.00
N GLN A 1090 -8.10 0.15 -37.58
CA GLN A 1090 -8.03 0.39 -39.03
C GLN A 1090 -7.92 -0.92 -39.82
N GLU A 1091 -7.05 -1.84 -39.39
CA GLU A 1091 -6.82 -3.13 -40.07
C GLU A 1091 -8.05 -4.04 -40.06
N VAL A 1092 -8.84 -4.04 -38.98
CA VAL A 1092 -10.08 -4.83 -38.89
C VAL A 1092 -11.30 -4.12 -39.49
N GLY A 1093 -11.12 -2.93 -40.10
CA GLY A 1093 -12.18 -2.16 -40.77
C GLY A 1093 -13.09 -1.36 -39.83
N ALA A 1094 -12.73 -1.20 -38.56
CA ALA A 1094 -13.49 -0.44 -37.56
C ALA A 1094 -13.18 1.07 -37.62
N HIS A 1095 -13.32 1.69 -38.80
CA HIS A 1095 -12.90 3.07 -39.05
C HIS A 1095 -13.62 4.12 -38.19
N GLU A 1096 -14.90 3.93 -37.86
CA GLU A 1096 -15.65 4.84 -36.98
C GLU A 1096 -15.08 4.84 -35.55
N GLN A 1097 -14.77 3.66 -35.02
CA GLN A 1097 -14.14 3.53 -33.70
C GLN A 1097 -12.72 4.10 -33.70
N ALA A 1098 -11.95 3.87 -34.76
CA ALA A 1098 -10.64 4.47 -34.92
C ALA A 1098 -10.70 6.01 -34.95
N THR A 1099 -11.72 6.58 -35.60
CA THR A 1099 -11.96 8.03 -35.62
C THR A 1099 -12.32 8.55 -34.23
N ARG A 1100 -13.25 7.89 -33.54
CA ARG A 1100 -13.66 8.24 -32.17
C ARG A 1100 -12.50 8.19 -31.19
N LEU A 1101 -11.65 7.16 -31.27
CA LEU A 1101 -10.44 7.05 -30.45
C LEU A 1101 -9.50 8.24 -30.70
N ALA A 1102 -9.28 8.61 -31.97
CA ALA A 1102 -8.46 9.76 -32.32
C ALA A 1102 -9.06 11.08 -31.80
N GLU A 1103 -10.38 11.27 -31.89
CA GLU A 1103 -11.08 12.48 -31.41
C GLU A 1103 -10.99 12.70 -29.90
N ARG A 1104 -10.77 11.64 -29.10
CA ARG A 1104 -10.55 11.74 -27.64
C ARG A 1104 -9.13 12.21 -27.26
N LEU A 1105 -8.13 12.01 -28.15
CA LEU A 1105 -6.71 12.29 -27.85
C LEU A 1105 -6.41 13.75 -27.49
N PRO A 1106 -6.96 14.76 -28.19
CA PRO A 1106 -6.67 16.14 -27.86
C PRO A 1106 -7.04 16.48 -26.41
N ALA A 1107 -8.19 16.01 -25.92
CA ALA A 1107 -8.63 16.32 -24.56
C ALA A 1107 -7.77 15.66 -23.47
N ALA A 1108 -7.26 14.45 -23.74
CA ALA A 1108 -6.31 13.74 -22.88
C ALA A 1108 -4.89 14.35 -22.89
N GLY A 1109 -4.61 15.31 -23.78
CA GLY A 1109 -3.30 15.95 -23.89
C GLY A 1109 -2.34 15.25 -24.86
N HIS A 1110 -2.86 14.50 -25.83
CA HIS A 1110 -2.12 13.82 -26.88
C HIS A 1110 -2.37 14.46 -28.26
N PHE A 1111 -2.43 15.78 -28.34
CA PHE A 1111 -2.74 16.50 -29.60
C PHE A 1111 -1.69 16.26 -30.70
N ASP A 1112 -0.41 16.16 -30.36
CA ASP A 1112 0.64 15.87 -31.34
C ASP A 1112 0.42 14.51 -32.03
N LEU A 1113 -0.02 13.51 -31.26
CA LEU A 1113 -0.36 12.18 -31.78
C LEU A 1113 -1.61 12.24 -32.68
N TYR A 1114 -2.64 13.00 -32.29
CA TYR A 1114 -3.81 13.26 -33.13
C TYR A 1114 -3.43 13.87 -34.49
N ILE A 1115 -2.54 14.87 -34.50
CA ILE A 1115 -2.04 15.49 -35.72
C ILE A 1115 -1.28 14.49 -36.60
N GLN A 1116 -0.42 13.65 -36.00
CA GLN A 1116 0.33 12.62 -36.73
C GLN A 1116 -0.60 11.56 -37.35
N MET A 1117 -1.58 11.06 -36.59
CA MET A 1117 -2.48 9.98 -37.04
C MET A 1117 -3.39 10.40 -38.18
N LEU A 1118 -3.89 11.64 -38.15
CA LEU A 1118 -4.84 12.14 -39.16
C LEU A 1118 -4.20 13.06 -40.20
N ASN A 1119 -2.87 13.27 -40.13
CA ASN A 1119 -2.13 14.18 -41.00
C ASN A 1119 -2.73 15.61 -41.06
N HIS A 1120 -3.18 16.13 -39.92
CA HIS A 1120 -3.90 17.40 -39.80
C HIS A 1120 -2.99 18.63 -39.56
N GLY A 1121 -1.68 18.53 -39.81
CA GLY A 1121 -0.70 19.56 -39.41
C GLY A 1121 -0.97 20.95 -39.99
N GLN A 1122 -1.41 21.04 -41.26
CA GLN A 1122 -1.77 22.32 -41.88
C GLN A 1122 -3.09 22.90 -41.32
N ARG A 1123 -4.06 22.05 -40.99
CA ARG A 1123 -5.38 22.47 -40.50
C ARG A 1123 -5.29 23.16 -39.14
N PHE A 1124 -4.40 22.70 -38.26
CA PHE A 1124 -4.27 23.21 -36.89
C PHE A 1124 -2.96 23.96 -36.65
N THR A 1125 -2.45 24.67 -37.67
CA THR A 1125 -1.21 25.46 -37.55
C THR A 1125 -1.28 26.48 -36.41
N TYR A 1126 -2.45 27.09 -36.18
CA TYR A 1126 -2.69 28.05 -35.10
C TYR A 1126 -3.30 27.41 -33.84
N GLY A 1127 -3.37 26.08 -33.80
CA GLY A 1127 -4.05 25.32 -32.75
C GLY A 1127 -5.53 25.10 -33.02
N ARG A 1128 -6.27 24.79 -31.97
CA ARG A 1128 -7.71 24.54 -31.98
C ARG A 1128 -8.40 25.31 -30.85
N GLU A 1129 -9.69 25.53 -31.02
CA GLU A 1129 -10.57 26.06 -29.98
C GLU A 1129 -11.05 24.93 -29.04
N PRO A 1130 -11.53 25.24 -27.83
CA PRO A 1130 -12.05 24.24 -26.89
C PRO A 1130 -13.16 23.35 -27.47
N ASP A 1131 -13.94 23.86 -28.42
CA ASP A 1131 -15.01 23.13 -29.13
C ASP A 1131 -14.50 22.11 -30.18
N GLY A 1132 -13.18 22.08 -30.45
CA GLY A 1132 -12.58 21.20 -31.45
C GLY A 1132 -12.39 21.80 -32.84
N SER A 1133 -12.93 22.99 -33.11
CA SER A 1133 -12.70 23.70 -34.36
C SER A 1133 -11.23 24.17 -34.47
N ALA A 1134 -10.75 24.36 -35.68
CA ALA A 1134 -9.41 24.92 -35.89
C ALA A 1134 -9.42 26.41 -35.50
N ALA A 1135 -8.42 26.84 -34.74
CA ALA A 1135 -8.32 28.22 -34.30
C ALA A 1135 -8.10 29.15 -35.51
N ALA A 1136 -8.78 30.29 -35.52
CA ALA A 1136 -8.53 31.32 -36.52
C ALA A 1136 -7.07 31.83 -36.42
N PRO A 1137 -6.45 32.30 -37.51
CA PRO A 1137 -5.12 32.89 -37.44
C PRO A 1137 -5.07 34.05 -36.44
N TRP A 1138 -4.21 33.95 -35.43
CA TRP A 1138 -4.00 34.97 -34.40
C TRP A 1138 -2.53 35.43 -34.38
N THR A 1139 -2.28 36.55 -33.71
CA THR A 1139 -1.02 37.29 -33.72
C THR A 1139 -0.58 37.68 -32.30
N TRP A 1140 0.59 38.31 -32.18
CA TRP A 1140 1.09 38.81 -30.89
C TRP A 1140 0.15 39.83 -30.22
N GLU A 1141 -0.52 40.68 -31.01
CA GLU A 1141 -1.46 41.71 -30.53
C GLU A 1141 -2.71 41.08 -29.89
N ASP A 1142 -3.07 39.87 -30.32
CA ASP A 1142 -4.21 39.13 -29.77
C ASP A 1142 -3.93 38.53 -28.37
N LEU A 1143 -2.72 38.73 -27.84
CA LEU A 1143 -2.28 38.32 -26.49
C LEU A 1143 -2.14 39.52 -25.52
N GLU A 1144 -2.55 40.73 -25.92
CA GLU A 1144 -2.45 41.93 -25.09
C GLU A 1144 -3.58 42.08 -24.06
#